data_AF-A0A935ZEN5-F1
#
_entry.id   AF-A0A935ZEN5-F1
#
_cell.length_a   1.000
_cell.length_b   1.000
_cell.length_c   1.000
_cell.angle_alpha   90.00
_cell.angle_beta   90.00
_cell.angle_gamma   90.00
#
_symmetry.space_group_name_H-M   'P 1'
#
loop_
_entity.id
_entity.type
_entity.pdbx_description
1 polymer ?
#
loop_
_entity_poly.entity_id
_entity_poly.type
_entity_poly.pdbx_seq_one_letter_code
_entity_poly.pdbx_strand_id
1 'polypeptide(L)'
;MRAHFVFGTSLALAAVVPFVACGSTEPESTFDAGTPPTPPTGPTTPPLPVTDGGGSEGGVAGGELVVSSLRIDPPDAVRPVVAGQKVTQAYRVLGKIKDRDEELDLTSRFVFYVPDNYLVGGFPLDGSATFTSRLPTAPTDPPQRGGKVTVRAQARNTDDSLVTVTTSLTLKLTVPPITSPNATPALPATPGALFGGAVDAARAPTLAYPNNGTMLPPNLRRLEVHWQPGSATNTLYEVSFKSPSAEITYYSRCGALGATWKPDSCAFELDETGYRYLSDSNRGETAKLRIRATDDTGTGVGESATFDVSFAEANVEGGLYYWKVIPPTNPELSNGSGEVLRFDFGGTASAPEPFLVPGQNGLAQDQCVGCHALSRDGKKLVASVGGRWDGRQVLINDLSRPVGSSGWLTQGGGTTGAPAQNRIQFASFNPDGTRIVAVYGDRGNVGRDAFRPTEDALLPVGSVVPTDLGFRKLFLMDGSTGIRNGTIDLPYKPDHPDWSPDGKSIAVTRVNDEATTSQEPANTGIEVIKSDGAGGWLPSETVVAPGGGANRFAPSFVPDSTFLLYTEATCPGGDLQSIECDANADPTAKTWATKPDRNATPILLAKAAQAGVADNGATSLADTLPKTSPFQTKQGSGKLFWYTVASRREPGLRKRTGAGQQLLWMFAIDPAKVLAGQDGSFTGFYLPFQDLQTSNHIGQWTQKIVSDQPPPPPPSPPPPPPPPVPPVPR
;
A
#
# COMPACT_ATOMS: atom_id res chain seq x y z
N MET A 1 32.89 41.10 16.31
CA MET A 1 33.66 41.88 15.33
C MET A 1 33.15 41.51 13.95
N ARG A 2 32.66 42.49 13.19
CA ARG A 2 32.19 42.31 11.80
C ARG A 2 33.39 42.17 10.86
N ALA A 3 33.31 41.26 9.90
CA ALA A 3 34.16 41.27 8.72
C ALA A 3 33.26 41.29 7.47
N HIS A 4 33.32 42.41 6.75
CA HIS A 4 32.75 42.60 5.43
C HIS A 4 33.64 41.93 4.38
N PHE A 5 33.06 41.25 3.39
CA PHE A 5 33.74 41.02 2.12
C PHE A 5 32.84 41.42 0.96
N VAL A 6 33.47 42.15 0.03
CA VAL A 6 32.92 42.93 -1.07
C VAL A 6 32.73 42.03 -2.29
N PHE A 7 31.60 42.15 -2.97
CA PHE A 7 31.35 41.53 -4.28
C PHE A 7 32.05 42.30 -5.40
N GLY A 8 32.85 41.59 -6.19
CA GLY A 8 33.38 42.05 -7.48
C GLY A 8 32.57 41.48 -8.63
N THR A 9 32.02 42.37 -9.45
CA THR A 9 31.30 42.10 -10.69
C THR A 9 32.21 41.62 -11.82
N SER A 10 31.73 40.71 -12.67
CA SER A 10 32.27 40.47 -14.01
C SER A 10 31.12 40.11 -14.96
N LEU A 11 30.80 41.05 -15.86
CA LEU A 11 29.99 40.83 -17.06
C LEU A 11 30.82 40.04 -18.09
N ALA A 12 30.20 39.07 -18.76
CA ALA A 12 30.60 38.68 -20.11
C ALA A 12 29.35 38.31 -20.95
N LEU A 13 29.37 38.81 -22.18
CA LEU A 13 28.28 38.93 -23.14
C LEU A 13 27.96 37.62 -23.90
N ALA A 14 26.65 37.42 -24.10
CA ALA A 14 25.94 37.07 -25.34
C ALA A 14 26.43 35.95 -26.28
N ALA A 15 25.51 35.00 -26.54
CA ALA A 15 25.16 34.59 -27.90
C ALA A 15 23.68 34.16 -27.96
N VAL A 16 22.91 34.85 -28.82
CA VAL A 16 21.51 34.58 -29.18
C VAL A 16 21.50 34.23 -30.66
N VAL A 17 20.89 33.10 -31.06
CA VAL A 17 20.17 32.94 -32.34
C VAL A 17 19.04 31.91 -32.14
N PRO A 18 17.83 32.11 -32.72
CA PRO A 18 16.57 31.51 -32.30
C PRO A 18 16.10 30.38 -33.24
N PHE A 19 15.11 29.58 -32.81
CA PHE A 19 14.14 29.00 -33.75
C PHE A 19 12.74 28.92 -33.13
N VAL A 20 11.81 29.47 -33.90
CA VAL A 20 10.36 29.52 -33.75
C VAL A 20 9.76 28.19 -34.20
N ALA A 21 8.79 27.63 -33.45
CA ALA A 21 7.69 26.85 -34.00
C ALA A 21 6.61 26.57 -32.94
N CYS A 22 5.45 27.22 -33.07
CA CYS A 22 4.15 26.62 -32.75
C CYS A 22 3.16 27.18 -33.78
N GLY A 23 2.98 26.42 -34.86
CA GLY A 23 1.92 26.64 -35.83
C GLY A 23 0.62 26.07 -35.30
N SER A 24 -0.39 26.94 -35.22
CA SER A 24 -1.80 26.60 -35.18
C SER A 24 -2.26 26.10 -36.55
N THR A 25 -3.04 25.02 -36.62
CA THR A 25 -4.10 24.80 -37.62
C THR A 25 -4.93 23.57 -37.25
N GLU A 26 -6.19 23.80 -36.87
CA GLU A 26 -7.30 22.97 -37.33
C GLU A 26 -7.51 23.23 -38.84
N PRO A 27 -8.08 22.28 -39.59
CA PRO A 27 -9.41 22.59 -40.11
C PRO A 27 -10.40 21.40 -40.18
N GLU A 28 -11.67 21.79 -40.14
CA GLU A 28 -12.91 21.03 -40.38
C GLU A 28 -12.96 20.29 -41.74
N SER A 29 -13.73 19.18 -41.78
CA SER A 29 -14.77 18.88 -42.81
C SER A 29 -15.42 17.52 -42.49
N THR A 30 -16.68 17.48 -42.04
CA THR A 30 -17.92 17.22 -42.81
C THR A 30 -17.91 15.97 -43.69
N PHE A 31 -18.72 14.95 -43.34
CA PHE A 31 -19.58 14.22 -44.30
C PHE A 31 -20.75 13.50 -43.59
N ASP A 32 -21.94 13.99 -43.94
CA ASP A 32 -23.24 13.38 -44.19
C ASP A 32 -23.96 12.38 -43.26
N ALA A 33 -25.24 12.73 -43.09
CA ALA A 33 -26.33 11.96 -42.55
C ALA A 33 -26.79 10.87 -43.54
N GLY A 34 -26.93 9.65 -43.02
CA GLY A 34 -27.54 8.51 -43.70
C GLY A 34 -28.46 7.74 -42.76
N THR A 35 -29.71 7.60 -43.19
CA THR A 35 -30.89 6.93 -42.61
C THR A 35 -30.62 5.49 -42.10
N PRO A 36 -31.36 4.98 -41.09
CA PRO A 36 -31.10 3.68 -40.47
C PRO A 36 -31.71 2.52 -41.28
N PRO A 37 -31.04 1.35 -41.40
CA PRO A 37 -31.67 0.15 -41.92
C PRO A 37 -32.30 -0.69 -40.78
N THR A 38 -33.51 -1.14 -41.07
CA THR A 38 -34.30 -2.18 -40.40
C THR A 38 -33.57 -3.54 -40.34
N PRO A 39 -33.94 -4.44 -39.40
CA PRO A 39 -33.19 -5.67 -39.14
C PRO A 39 -33.46 -6.73 -40.22
N PRO A 40 -32.46 -7.52 -40.66
CA PRO A 40 -32.73 -8.68 -41.49
C PRO A 40 -33.17 -9.87 -40.62
N THR A 41 -34.34 -10.37 -40.96
CA THR A 41 -34.85 -11.70 -40.63
C THR A 41 -33.85 -12.78 -41.02
N GLY A 42 -33.68 -13.75 -40.12
CA GLY A 42 -32.73 -14.85 -40.30
C GLY A 42 -33.03 -15.74 -41.52
N PRO A 43 -32.01 -16.28 -42.18
CA PRO A 43 -32.16 -17.42 -43.06
C PRO A 43 -32.02 -18.72 -42.25
N THR A 44 -33.12 -19.45 -42.16
CA THR A 44 -33.13 -20.90 -41.98
C THR A 44 -32.14 -21.52 -42.96
N THR A 45 -31.10 -22.18 -42.45
CA THR A 45 -30.16 -22.97 -43.26
C THR A 45 -30.34 -24.47 -42.98
N PRO A 46 -30.23 -25.30 -44.03
CA PRO A 46 -30.74 -26.67 -44.11
C PRO A 46 -29.82 -27.70 -43.44
N PRO A 47 -30.27 -28.95 -43.22
CA PRO A 47 -29.47 -29.96 -42.53
C PRO A 47 -28.26 -30.37 -43.37
N LEU A 48 -27.08 -30.35 -42.76
CA LEU A 48 -25.84 -30.90 -43.33
C LEU A 48 -25.50 -32.26 -42.70
N PRO A 49 -24.83 -33.13 -43.47
CA PRO A 49 -24.99 -34.57 -43.39
C PRO A 49 -24.21 -35.21 -42.25
N VAL A 50 -24.80 -36.28 -41.73
CA VAL A 50 -24.15 -37.28 -40.90
C VAL A 50 -22.94 -37.83 -41.67
N THR A 51 -21.75 -37.63 -41.10
CA THR A 51 -20.58 -38.44 -41.45
C THR A 51 -20.20 -39.22 -40.20
N ASP A 52 -20.34 -40.54 -40.31
CA ASP A 52 -19.87 -41.50 -39.34
C ASP A 52 -18.35 -41.42 -39.24
N GLY A 53 -17.87 -41.03 -38.05
CA GLY A 53 -16.48 -41.18 -37.63
C GLY A 53 -16.45 -42.02 -36.37
N GLY A 54 -16.42 -43.34 -36.55
CA GLY A 54 -16.38 -44.31 -35.46
C GLY A 54 -15.09 -44.24 -34.63
N GLY A 55 -15.29 -44.23 -33.32
CA GLY A 55 -14.31 -44.59 -32.30
C GLY A 55 -15.07 -44.99 -31.04
N SER A 56 -15.27 -46.30 -30.83
CA SER A 56 -15.78 -46.87 -29.58
C SER A 56 -14.69 -46.76 -28.48
N GLU A 57 -14.94 -46.80 -27.17
CA GLU A 57 -15.98 -47.48 -26.40
C GLU A 57 -15.89 -47.02 -24.91
N GLY A 58 -17.01 -47.04 -24.17
CA GLY A 58 -16.98 -47.11 -22.69
C GLY A 58 -17.87 -46.17 -21.86
N GLY A 59 -18.77 -45.37 -22.46
CA GLY A 59 -19.64 -44.48 -21.68
C GLY A 59 -20.70 -45.25 -20.87
N VAL A 60 -20.56 -45.27 -19.54
CA VAL A 60 -21.52 -45.94 -18.65
C VAL A 60 -22.77 -45.07 -18.47
N ALA A 61 -23.93 -45.55 -18.92
CA ALA A 61 -25.21 -44.85 -18.78
C ALA A 61 -25.80 -44.98 -17.35
N GLY A 62 -26.21 -43.84 -16.76
CA GLY A 62 -27.49 -43.71 -16.05
C GLY A 62 -27.70 -44.25 -14.61
N GLY A 63 -26.67 -44.63 -13.84
CA GLY A 63 -26.86 -45.16 -12.46
C GLY A 63 -26.56 -44.18 -11.31
N GLU A 64 -27.08 -44.44 -10.11
CA GLU A 64 -26.81 -43.66 -8.88
C GLU A 64 -25.33 -43.76 -8.46
N LEU A 65 -24.68 -42.65 -8.13
CA LEU A 65 -23.25 -42.60 -7.80
C LEU A 65 -22.98 -42.86 -6.31
N VAL A 66 -21.92 -43.63 -6.01
CA VAL A 66 -21.51 -43.91 -4.62
C VAL A 66 -20.40 -42.96 -4.16
N VAL A 67 -20.75 -41.98 -3.32
CA VAL A 67 -19.87 -40.87 -2.90
C VAL A 67 -18.58 -41.34 -2.23
N SER A 68 -18.60 -42.44 -1.46
CA SER A 68 -17.39 -42.97 -0.79
C SER A 68 -16.34 -43.59 -1.73
N SER A 69 -16.63 -43.67 -3.04
CA SER A 69 -15.75 -44.28 -4.04
C SER A 69 -15.35 -43.32 -5.16
N LEU A 70 -15.73 -42.03 -5.10
CA LEU A 70 -15.44 -41.06 -6.16
C LEU A 70 -14.11 -40.34 -5.92
N ARG A 71 -13.30 -40.23 -6.97
CA ARG A 71 -12.06 -39.44 -6.98
C ARG A 71 -11.80 -38.82 -8.34
N ILE A 72 -11.04 -37.73 -8.36
CA ILE A 72 -10.49 -37.14 -9.57
C ILE A 72 -9.04 -37.62 -9.73
N ASP A 73 -8.69 -38.07 -10.93
CA ASP A 73 -7.35 -38.52 -11.32
C ASP A 73 -6.76 -37.62 -12.41
N PRO A 74 -5.49 -37.20 -12.31
CA PRO A 74 -4.61 -37.36 -11.15
C PRO A 74 -5.05 -36.48 -9.96
N PRO A 75 -4.82 -36.92 -8.70
CA PRO A 75 -5.03 -36.07 -7.54
C PRO A 75 -3.89 -35.05 -7.37
N ASP A 76 -4.21 -33.84 -6.88
CA ASP A 76 -3.26 -32.80 -6.45
C ASP A 76 -2.12 -32.55 -7.46
N ALA A 77 -2.46 -32.51 -8.74
CA ALA A 77 -1.47 -32.40 -9.81
C ALA A 77 -0.66 -31.11 -9.70
N VAL A 78 0.64 -31.20 -10.03
CA VAL A 78 1.52 -30.03 -10.16
C VAL A 78 1.99 -29.95 -11.61
N ARG A 79 1.81 -28.80 -12.25
CA ARG A 79 2.23 -28.58 -13.63
C ARG A 79 3.09 -27.33 -13.76
N PRO A 80 4.32 -27.43 -14.29
CA PRO A 80 5.08 -26.26 -14.65
C PRO A 80 4.44 -25.59 -15.87
N VAL A 81 4.48 -24.27 -15.92
CA VAL A 81 4.10 -23.48 -17.09
C VAL A 81 5.16 -22.42 -17.33
N VAL A 82 5.71 -22.39 -18.53
CA VAL A 82 6.67 -21.34 -18.92
C VAL A 82 5.90 -20.07 -19.22
N ALA A 83 6.39 -18.93 -18.71
CA ALA A 83 5.80 -17.62 -19.01
C ALA A 83 5.67 -17.41 -20.54
N GLY A 84 4.51 -16.96 -20.99
CA GLY A 84 4.14 -16.82 -22.41
C GLY A 84 3.61 -18.10 -23.06
N GLN A 85 3.60 -19.24 -22.38
CA GLN A 85 3.08 -20.52 -22.91
C GLN A 85 1.79 -20.96 -22.20
N LYS A 86 1.03 -21.85 -22.86
CA LYS A 86 -0.10 -22.56 -22.24
C LYS A 86 0.29 -24.00 -21.93
N VAL A 87 -0.28 -24.54 -20.87
CA VAL A 87 -0.24 -25.97 -20.53
C VAL A 87 -1.67 -26.47 -20.32
N THR A 88 -1.88 -27.75 -20.61
CA THR A 88 -3.15 -28.44 -20.35
C THR A 88 -2.97 -29.57 -19.34
N GLN A 89 -4.05 -29.92 -18.64
CA GLN A 89 -4.13 -31.08 -17.77
C GLN A 89 -5.48 -31.77 -17.95
N ALA A 90 -5.45 -33.00 -18.46
CA ALA A 90 -6.64 -33.83 -18.56
C ALA A 90 -6.95 -34.49 -17.20
N TYR A 91 -8.22 -34.52 -16.83
CA TYR A 91 -8.70 -35.17 -15.63
C TYR A 91 -9.67 -36.30 -15.97
N ARG A 92 -9.78 -37.25 -15.06
CA ARG A 92 -10.78 -38.31 -15.09
C ARG A 92 -11.51 -38.36 -13.76
N VAL A 93 -12.81 -38.66 -13.78
CA VAL A 93 -13.54 -39.03 -12.57
C VAL A 93 -13.63 -40.55 -12.52
N LEU A 94 -13.05 -41.14 -11.50
CA LEU A 94 -13.08 -42.58 -11.26
C LEU A 94 -13.96 -42.86 -10.05
N GLY A 95 -14.79 -43.89 -10.13
CA GLY A 95 -15.55 -44.36 -8.98
C GLY A 95 -16.58 -45.44 -9.32
N LYS A 96 -17.36 -45.83 -8.32
CA LYS A 96 -18.37 -46.89 -8.45
C LYS A 96 -19.78 -46.31 -8.61
N ILE A 97 -20.59 -47.04 -9.37
CA ILE A 97 -22.03 -46.84 -9.47
C ILE A 97 -22.71 -47.83 -8.52
N LYS A 98 -23.85 -47.45 -7.95
CA LYS A 98 -24.67 -48.32 -7.12
C LYS A 98 -24.90 -49.67 -7.81
N ASP A 99 -24.79 -50.73 -7.03
CA ASP A 99 -24.90 -52.13 -7.48
C ASP A 99 -23.79 -52.61 -8.44
N ARG A 100 -22.68 -51.87 -8.54
CA ARG A 100 -21.45 -52.32 -9.20
C ARG A 100 -20.23 -52.17 -8.30
N ASP A 101 -19.43 -53.23 -8.22
CA ASP A 101 -18.20 -53.25 -7.41
C ASP A 101 -16.94 -52.80 -8.17
N GLU A 102 -17.01 -52.63 -9.49
CA GLU A 102 -15.92 -52.16 -10.34
C GLU A 102 -15.74 -50.64 -10.27
N GLU A 103 -14.49 -50.16 -10.20
CA GLU A 103 -14.17 -48.74 -10.39
C GLU A 103 -14.24 -48.42 -11.89
N LEU A 104 -15.06 -47.45 -12.27
CA LEU A 104 -15.36 -47.10 -13.65
C LEU A 104 -14.82 -45.70 -13.97
N ASP A 105 -14.50 -45.48 -15.25
CA ASP A 105 -14.29 -44.12 -15.78
C ASP A 105 -15.65 -43.45 -16.00
N LEU A 106 -15.97 -42.53 -15.11
CA LEU A 106 -17.24 -41.79 -15.07
C LEU A 106 -17.10 -40.38 -15.65
N THR A 107 -15.95 -40.04 -16.24
CA THR A 107 -15.60 -38.66 -16.64
C THR A 107 -16.67 -37.99 -17.50
N SER A 108 -17.27 -38.71 -18.46
CA SER A 108 -18.30 -38.18 -19.35
C SER A 108 -19.62 -37.83 -18.65
N ARG A 109 -19.82 -38.27 -17.39
CA ARG A 109 -20.98 -37.91 -16.57
C ARG A 109 -20.79 -36.63 -15.77
N PHE A 110 -19.57 -36.11 -15.71
CA PHE A 110 -19.21 -34.98 -14.87
C PHE A 110 -18.89 -33.73 -15.69
N VAL A 111 -19.27 -32.58 -15.16
CA VAL A 111 -18.90 -31.25 -15.64
C VAL A 111 -17.78 -30.71 -14.76
N PHE A 112 -16.68 -30.30 -15.38
CA PHE A 112 -15.52 -29.74 -14.70
C PHE A 112 -15.54 -28.22 -14.70
N TYR A 113 -15.13 -27.63 -13.58
CA TYR A 113 -14.92 -26.18 -13.46
C TYR A 113 -13.95 -25.84 -12.32
N VAL A 114 -13.54 -24.58 -12.29
CA VAL A 114 -12.66 -24.00 -11.26
C VAL A 114 -13.48 -22.97 -10.46
N PRO A 115 -13.76 -23.21 -9.16
CA PRO A 115 -14.57 -22.32 -8.35
C PRO A 115 -13.78 -21.14 -7.75
N ASP A 116 -12.45 -21.16 -7.83
CA ASP A 116 -11.53 -20.24 -7.16
C ASP A 116 -10.32 -19.92 -8.05
N ASN A 117 -9.68 -18.76 -7.83
CA ASN A 117 -8.43 -18.39 -8.51
C ASN A 117 -8.43 -18.59 -10.05
N TYR A 118 -9.59 -18.38 -10.69
CA TYR A 118 -9.87 -18.68 -12.10
C TYR A 118 -8.97 -17.96 -13.12
N LEU A 119 -8.22 -16.94 -12.72
CA LEU A 119 -7.26 -16.27 -13.60
C LEU A 119 -5.97 -17.10 -13.81
N VAL A 120 -5.76 -18.20 -13.07
CA VAL A 120 -4.72 -19.22 -13.37
C VAL A 120 -5.08 -20.01 -14.62
N GLY A 121 -6.38 -20.30 -14.81
CA GLY A 121 -6.91 -21.08 -15.92
C GLY A 121 -8.28 -21.67 -15.60
N GLY A 122 -8.82 -22.44 -16.52
CA GLY A 122 -10.15 -23.04 -16.37
C GLY A 122 -10.40 -24.19 -17.31
N PHE A 123 -11.62 -24.72 -17.25
CA PHE A 123 -12.14 -25.73 -18.15
C PHE A 123 -12.98 -25.08 -19.25
N PRO A 124 -13.16 -25.72 -20.42
CA PRO A 124 -14.02 -25.20 -21.47
C PRO A 124 -15.49 -25.11 -21.01
N LEU A 125 -16.27 -24.24 -21.66
CA LEU A 125 -17.67 -23.97 -21.29
C LEU A 125 -18.59 -25.20 -21.42
N ASP A 126 -18.20 -26.19 -22.21
CA ASP A 126 -18.91 -27.46 -22.35
C ASP A 126 -18.70 -28.40 -21.14
N GLY A 127 -17.86 -28.03 -20.18
CA GLY A 127 -17.58 -28.83 -18.99
C GLY A 127 -16.57 -29.95 -19.20
N SER A 128 -15.92 -30.02 -20.37
CA SER A 128 -14.96 -31.07 -20.69
C SER A 128 -13.77 -31.09 -19.72
N ALA A 129 -13.21 -32.29 -19.51
CA ALA A 129 -12.28 -32.58 -18.41
C ALA A 129 -10.83 -32.12 -18.64
N THR A 130 -10.58 -31.24 -19.61
CA THR A 130 -9.21 -30.74 -19.89
C THR A 130 -9.07 -29.31 -19.43
N PHE A 131 -8.37 -29.12 -18.33
CA PHE A 131 -7.98 -27.80 -17.85
C PHE A 131 -6.97 -27.16 -18.81
N THR A 132 -7.10 -25.86 -19.05
CA THR A 132 -6.12 -25.06 -19.80
C THR A 132 -5.70 -23.84 -19.00
N SER A 133 -4.38 -23.63 -18.85
CA SER A 133 -3.84 -22.43 -18.22
C SER A 133 -4.17 -21.18 -19.04
N ARG A 134 -4.44 -20.06 -18.37
CA ARG A 134 -4.79 -18.80 -19.04
C ARG A 134 -3.54 -18.08 -19.57
N LEU A 135 -3.64 -17.52 -20.78
CA LEU A 135 -2.76 -16.45 -21.26
C LEU A 135 -3.56 -15.16 -21.41
N PRO A 136 -2.97 -13.99 -21.08
CA PRO A 136 -3.53 -12.69 -21.44
C PRO A 136 -3.71 -12.58 -22.95
N THR A 137 -4.81 -11.97 -23.39
CA THR A 137 -5.16 -11.76 -24.79
C THR A 137 -5.16 -10.28 -25.19
N ALA A 138 -5.40 -9.38 -24.25
CA ALA A 138 -5.33 -7.93 -24.41
C ALA A 138 -4.31 -7.31 -23.43
N PRO A 139 -3.76 -6.12 -23.72
CA PRO A 139 -2.85 -5.43 -22.79
C PRO A 139 -3.47 -5.12 -21.42
N THR A 140 -4.79 -4.96 -21.36
CA THR A 140 -5.54 -4.69 -20.12
C THR A 140 -5.88 -5.95 -19.33
N ASP A 141 -5.64 -7.14 -19.89
CA ASP A 141 -5.88 -8.39 -19.19
C ASP A 141 -4.95 -8.53 -17.98
N PRO A 142 -5.41 -9.14 -16.87
CA PRO A 142 -4.51 -9.63 -15.85
C PRO A 142 -3.44 -10.55 -16.46
N PRO A 143 -2.19 -10.51 -15.99
CA PRO A 143 -1.07 -11.26 -16.54
C PRO A 143 -1.27 -12.75 -16.32
N GLN A 144 -0.46 -13.52 -17.02
CA GLN A 144 -0.31 -14.93 -16.71
C GLN A 144 0.20 -15.09 -15.28
N ARG A 145 -0.33 -16.07 -14.55
CA ARG A 145 0.10 -16.39 -13.19
C ARG A 145 0.05 -17.88 -12.91
N GLY A 146 0.94 -18.31 -12.03
CA GLY A 146 0.82 -19.59 -11.35
C GLY A 146 -0.20 -19.53 -10.22
N GLY A 147 -0.29 -20.60 -9.45
CA GLY A 147 -1.17 -20.67 -8.29
C GLY A 147 -1.84 -22.01 -8.15
N LYS A 148 -2.40 -22.23 -6.96
CA LYS A 148 -3.29 -23.36 -6.68
C LYS A 148 -4.73 -23.02 -7.07
N VAL A 149 -5.40 -23.97 -7.72
CA VAL A 149 -6.84 -23.94 -8.01
C VAL A 149 -7.50 -25.21 -7.48
N THR A 150 -8.77 -25.10 -7.11
CA THR A 150 -9.63 -26.25 -6.86
C THR A 150 -10.13 -26.78 -8.21
N VAL A 151 -9.88 -28.05 -8.49
CA VAL A 151 -10.50 -28.76 -9.62
C VAL A 151 -11.77 -29.40 -9.08
N ARG A 152 -12.93 -28.92 -9.54
CA ARG A 152 -14.22 -29.44 -9.11
C ARG A 152 -14.94 -30.11 -10.28
N ALA A 153 -15.44 -31.31 -10.03
CA ALA A 153 -16.28 -32.04 -10.96
C ALA A 153 -17.65 -32.28 -10.31
N GLN A 154 -18.72 -32.02 -11.06
CA GLN A 154 -20.10 -32.25 -10.61
C GLN A 154 -20.91 -33.10 -11.59
N ALA A 155 -21.70 -34.02 -11.05
CA ALA A 155 -22.66 -34.81 -11.78
C ALA A 155 -24.02 -34.78 -11.05
N ARG A 156 -25.08 -35.07 -11.81
CA ARG A 156 -26.45 -35.17 -11.28
C ARG A 156 -26.88 -36.65 -11.28
N ASN A 157 -27.48 -37.09 -10.19
CA ASN A 157 -28.11 -38.40 -10.08
C ASN A 157 -29.51 -38.40 -10.71
N THR A 158 -30.10 -39.60 -10.83
CA THR A 158 -31.46 -39.79 -11.37
C THR A 158 -32.55 -39.14 -10.52
N ASP A 159 -32.27 -38.88 -9.23
CA ASP A 159 -33.16 -38.18 -8.28
C ASP A 159 -32.91 -36.66 -8.22
N ASP A 160 -32.21 -36.11 -9.22
CA ASP A 160 -31.76 -34.72 -9.30
C ASP A 160 -30.74 -34.27 -8.22
N SER A 161 -30.30 -35.16 -7.32
CA SER A 161 -29.24 -34.82 -6.35
C SER A 161 -27.90 -34.56 -7.04
N LEU A 162 -27.15 -33.58 -6.55
CA LEU A 162 -25.82 -33.23 -7.07
C LEU A 162 -24.73 -33.95 -6.30
N VAL A 163 -23.85 -34.62 -7.02
CA VAL A 163 -22.64 -35.23 -6.49
C VAL A 163 -21.45 -34.37 -6.89
N THR A 164 -20.66 -33.96 -5.91
CA THR A 164 -19.48 -33.12 -6.11
C THR A 164 -18.24 -33.86 -5.62
N VAL A 165 -17.20 -33.86 -6.44
CA VAL A 165 -15.86 -34.35 -6.07
C VAL A 165 -14.84 -33.27 -6.41
N THR A 166 -13.81 -33.15 -5.58
CA THR A 166 -12.78 -32.11 -5.72
C THR A 166 -11.38 -32.69 -5.59
N THR A 167 -10.44 -32.10 -6.32
CA THR A 167 -9.00 -32.24 -6.10
C THR A 167 -8.36 -30.86 -6.28
N SER A 168 -7.02 -30.77 -6.24
CA SER A 168 -6.32 -29.52 -6.57
C SER A 168 -5.40 -29.64 -7.78
N LEU A 169 -5.11 -28.49 -8.39
CA LEU A 169 -4.06 -28.31 -9.39
C LEU A 169 -3.20 -27.14 -8.95
N THR A 170 -1.89 -27.34 -8.89
CA THR A 170 -0.92 -26.25 -8.72
C THR A 170 -0.22 -26.00 -10.05
N LEU A 171 -0.45 -24.82 -10.64
CA LEU A 171 0.39 -24.35 -11.74
C LEU A 171 1.60 -23.64 -11.17
N LYS A 172 2.79 -24.16 -11.45
CA LYS A 172 4.05 -23.53 -11.09
C LYS A 172 4.55 -22.71 -12.26
N LEU A 173 4.39 -21.39 -12.20
CA LEU A 173 4.90 -20.49 -13.24
C LEU A 173 6.42 -20.43 -13.18
N THR A 174 7.07 -20.83 -14.27
CA THR A 174 8.52 -20.68 -14.46
C THR A 174 8.75 -19.57 -15.46
N VAL A 175 9.53 -18.56 -15.09
CA VAL A 175 9.89 -17.48 -16.01
C VAL A 175 11.25 -17.82 -16.62
N PRO A 176 11.39 -17.84 -17.97
CA PRO A 176 12.71 -17.96 -18.59
C PRO A 176 13.67 -16.95 -17.97
N PRO A 177 14.94 -17.30 -17.71
CA PRO A 177 15.80 -16.42 -16.96
C PRO A 177 15.87 -15.01 -17.55
N ILE A 178 15.53 -14.03 -16.73
CA ILE A 178 15.55 -12.64 -17.16
C ILE A 178 16.94 -12.09 -16.87
N THR A 179 17.61 -11.61 -17.91
CA THR A 179 18.89 -10.93 -17.80
C THR A 179 18.66 -9.47 -17.48
N SER A 180 19.40 -8.92 -16.51
CA SER A 180 19.37 -7.48 -16.26
C SER A 180 19.66 -6.71 -17.56
N PRO A 181 18.82 -5.74 -17.95
CA PRO A 181 19.12 -4.89 -19.09
C PRO A 181 20.42 -4.12 -18.81
N ASN A 182 21.23 -3.92 -19.84
CA ASN A 182 22.45 -3.08 -19.82
C ASN A 182 23.51 -3.51 -18.78
N ALA A 183 23.55 -4.79 -18.41
CA ALA A 183 24.61 -5.36 -17.59
C ALA A 183 25.99 -5.11 -18.22
N THR A 184 26.90 -4.50 -17.45
CA THR A 184 28.27 -4.18 -17.90
C THR A 184 29.29 -4.75 -16.91
N PRO A 185 30.23 -5.62 -17.35
CA PRO A 185 30.28 -6.26 -18.67
C PRO A 185 29.04 -7.09 -18.98
N ALA A 186 28.79 -7.36 -20.27
CA ALA A 186 27.67 -8.19 -20.71
C ALA A 186 27.65 -9.53 -19.95
N LEU A 187 26.45 -10.04 -19.71
CA LEU A 187 26.28 -11.35 -19.09
C LEU A 187 26.73 -12.46 -20.06
N PRO A 188 27.28 -13.57 -19.57
CA PRO A 188 27.54 -14.76 -20.39
C PRO A 188 26.24 -15.25 -21.06
N ALA A 189 26.36 -15.97 -22.18
CA ALA A 189 25.19 -16.47 -22.92
C ALA A 189 24.32 -17.46 -22.11
N THR A 190 24.95 -18.25 -21.24
CA THR A 190 24.28 -19.26 -20.38
C THR A 190 24.70 -19.06 -18.92
N PRO A 191 24.34 -17.92 -18.30
CA PRO A 191 24.87 -17.53 -17.00
C PRO A 191 24.56 -18.56 -15.90
N GLY A 192 23.40 -19.22 -15.97
CA GLY A 192 23.01 -20.26 -15.03
C GLY A 192 23.95 -21.47 -14.96
N ALA A 193 24.66 -21.78 -16.06
CA ALA A 193 25.62 -22.88 -16.08
C ALA A 193 26.84 -22.62 -15.18
N LEU A 194 27.11 -21.36 -14.82
CA LEU A 194 28.24 -20.96 -13.99
C LEU A 194 27.96 -21.08 -12.48
N PHE A 195 26.73 -21.45 -12.10
CA PHE A 195 26.31 -21.65 -10.70
C PHE A 195 26.32 -23.13 -10.27
N GLY A 196 27.00 -24.00 -11.01
CA GLY A 196 27.18 -25.42 -10.69
C GLY A 196 28.42 -25.75 -9.86
N GLY A 197 29.26 -24.75 -9.55
CA GLY A 197 30.49 -24.92 -8.76
C GLY A 197 30.24 -25.26 -7.28
N ALA A 198 31.30 -25.59 -6.55
CA ALA A 198 31.21 -25.90 -5.12
C ALA A 198 30.75 -24.67 -4.31
N VAL A 199 29.95 -24.91 -3.26
CA VAL A 199 29.52 -23.84 -2.35
C VAL A 199 30.71 -23.33 -1.54
N ASP A 200 30.90 -22.01 -1.55
CA ASP A 200 31.96 -21.30 -0.82
C ASP A 200 31.36 -20.17 0.02
N ALA A 201 31.43 -20.31 1.35
CA ALA A 201 30.90 -19.33 2.28
C ALA A 201 31.60 -17.97 2.20
N ALA A 202 32.88 -17.92 1.79
CA ALA A 202 33.61 -16.65 1.64
C ALA A 202 33.08 -15.80 0.46
N ARG A 203 32.35 -16.43 -0.47
CA ARG A 203 31.69 -15.75 -1.59
C ARG A 203 30.26 -15.33 -1.29
N ALA A 204 29.72 -15.64 -0.11
CA ALA A 204 28.30 -15.43 0.18
C ALA A 204 27.91 -13.93 0.10
N PRO A 205 26.97 -13.55 -0.77
CA PRO A 205 26.39 -12.21 -0.74
C PRO A 205 25.48 -12.04 0.48
N THR A 206 25.33 -10.81 0.97
CA THR A 206 24.44 -10.51 2.09
C THR A 206 23.20 -9.79 1.58
N LEU A 207 22.04 -10.46 1.63
CA LEU A 207 20.75 -9.85 1.31
C LEU A 207 20.47 -8.67 2.26
N ALA A 208 20.02 -7.55 1.69
CA ALA A 208 19.79 -6.32 2.43
C ALA A 208 18.35 -5.78 2.29
N TYR A 209 17.67 -6.05 1.19
CA TYR A 209 16.29 -5.62 0.95
C TYR A 209 15.61 -6.51 -0.11
N PRO A 210 14.27 -6.75 -0.07
CA PRO A 210 13.33 -6.37 0.98
C PRO A 210 13.70 -6.93 2.35
N ASN A 211 13.13 -6.38 3.42
CA ASN A 211 13.35 -6.93 4.75
C ASN A 211 12.72 -8.33 4.87
N ASN A 212 13.40 -9.24 5.56
CA ASN A 212 12.87 -10.59 5.81
C ASN A 212 11.53 -10.53 6.57
N GLY A 213 10.55 -11.32 6.14
CA GLY A 213 9.21 -11.38 6.74
C GLY A 213 8.28 -10.25 6.30
N THR A 214 8.64 -9.50 5.26
CA THR A 214 7.75 -8.48 4.71
C THR A 214 6.53 -9.09 4.03
N MET A 215 5.42 -8.34 4.02
CA MET A 215 4.24 -8.64 3.22
C MET A 215 4.00 -7.50 2.23
N LEU A 216 4.00 -7.82 0.94
CA LEU A 216 3.86 -6.84 -0.14
C LEU A 216 2.46 -6.90 -0.78
N PRO A 217 1.89 -5.75 -1.19
CA PRO A 217 0.65 -5.74 -1.93
C PRO A 217 0.89 -6.15 -3.40
N PRO A 218 0.01 -6.94 -4.02
CA PRO A 218 0.20 -7.39 -5.40
C PRO A 218 0.29 -6.27 -6.44
N ASN A 219 -0.22 -5.09 -6.13
CA ASN A 219 -0.18 -3.90 -6.98
C ASN A 219 0.87 -2.85 -6.54
N LEU A 220 1.94 -3.24 -5.81
CA LEU A 220 3.09 -2.34 -5.55
C LEU A 220 3.81 -1.90 -6.85
N ARG A 221 3.65 -2.69 -7.92
CA ARG A 221 4.17 -2.52 -9.29
C ARG A 221 5.68 -2.62 -9.46
N ARG A 222 6.47 -2.45 -8.41
CA ARG A 222 7.92 -2.62 -8.47
C ARG A 222 8.46 -3.21 -7.17
N LEU A 223 9.56 -3.93 -7.28
CA LEU A 223 10.31 -4.42 -6.13
C LEU A 223 11.80 -4.30 -6.43
N GLU A 224 12.52 -3.62 -5.56
CA GLU A 224 13.97 -3.63 -5.57
C GLU A 224 14.48 -4.75 -4.66
N VAL A 225 15.55 -5.42 -5.08
CA VAL A 225 16.30 -6.40 -4.30
C VAL A 225 17.70 -5.85 -4.13
N HIS A 226 18.16 -5.68 -2.88
CA HIS A 226 19.47 -5.14 -2.56
C HIS A 226 20.33 -6.18 -1.87
N TRP A 227 21.62 -6.20 -2.17
CA TRP A 227 22.58 -7.04 -1.48
C TRP A 227 23.97 -6.42 -1.47
N GLN A 228 24.78 -6.80 -0.48
CA GLN A 228 26.23 -6.62 -0.53
C GLN A 228 26.85 -7.76 -1.34
N PRO A 229 27.85 -7.48 -2.19
CA PRO A 229 28.36 -8.42 -3.19
C PRO A 229 29.00 -9.69 -2.62
N GLY A 230 29.47 -9.66 -1.37
CA GLY A 230 30.31 -10.73 -0.81
C GLY A 230 31.77 -10.55 -1.27
N SER A 231 32.40 -11.64 -1.73
CA SER A 231 33.78 -11.61 -2.25
C SER A 231 33.93 -10.63 -3.42
N ALA A 232 35.05 -9.90 -3.48
CA ALA A 232 35.42 -9.04 -4.61
C ALA A 232 35.60 -9.82 -5.93
N THR A 233 35.75 -11.14 -5.87
CA THR A 233 35.81 -12.01 -7.07
C THR A 233 34.44 -12.28 -7.67
N ASN A 234 33.34 -11.97 -6.96
CA ASN A 234 32.00 -12.19 -7.46
C ASN A 234 31.66 -11.17 -8.55
N THR A 235 31.50 -11.64 -9.78
CA THR A 235 31.13 -10.80 -10.93
C THR A 235 29.74 -11.10 -11.47
N LEU A 236 29.11 -12.22 -11.08
CA LEU A 236 27.82 -12.67 -11.59
C LEU A 236 26.90 -13.09 -10.43
N TYR A 237 25.64 -12.70 -10.51
CA TYR A 237 24.64 -12.92 -9.46
C TYR A 237 23.38 -13.58 -10.03
N GLU A 238 22.82 -14.52 -9.26
CA GLU A 238 21.52 -15.12 -9.48
C GLU A 238 20.57 -14.66 -8.39
N VAL A 239 19.49 -13.96 -8.76
CA VAL A 239 18.41 -13.57 -7.85
C VAL A 239 17.23 -14.49 -8.09
N SER A 240 16.87 -15.29 -7.09
CA SER A 240 15.80 -16.28 -7.23
C SER A 240 14.67 -16.05 -6.23
N PHE A 241 13.44 -16.16 -6.73
CA PHE A 241 12.22 -16.25 -5.94
C PHE A 241 11.59 -17.62 -6.17
N LYS A 242 11.38 -18.39 -5.09
CA LYS A 242 10.81 -19.72 -5.17
C LYS A 242 9.61 -19.89 -4.23
N SER A 243 8.54 -20.46 -4.76
CA SER A 243 7.36 -20.88 -4.00
C SER A 243 6.74 -22.13 -4.65
N PRO A 244 5.69 -22.72 -4.06
CA PRO A 244 4.92 -23.77 -4.72
C PRO A 244 4.34 -23.33 -6.08
N SER A 245 4.01 -22.05 -6.22
CA SER A 245 3.27 -21.48 -7.34
C SER A 245 4.13 -20.75 -8.37
N ALA A 246 5.38 -20.39 -8.05
CA ALA A 246 6.29 -19.73 -8.98
C ALA A 246 7.76 -20.04 -8.72
N GLU A 247 8.54 -20.03 -9.80
CA GLU A 247 10.00 -19.99 -9.76
C GLU A 247 10.51 -18.98 -10.78
N ILE A 248 11.09 -17.90 -10.27
CA ILE A 248 11.53 -16.75 -11.06
C ILE A 248 13.00 -16.53 -10.75
N THR A 249 13.82 -16.50 -11.79
CA THR A 249 15.27 -16.34 -11.66
C THR A 249 15.75 -15.23 -12.57
N TYR A 250 16.53 -14.31 -11.99
CA TYR A 250 17.20 -13.23 -12.68
C TYR A 250 18.71 -13.42 -12.62
N TYR A 251 19.40 -13.13 -13.71
CA TYR A 251 20.86 -13.04 -13.72
C TYR A 251 21.28 -11.59 -13.91
N SER A 252 22.20 -11.14 -13.07
CA SER A 252 22.65 -9.75 -13.06
C SER A 252 24.14 -9.64 -12.77
N ARG A 253 24.72 -8.52 -13.20
CA ARG A 253 25.95 -8.01 -12.61
C ARG A 253 25.59 -7.25 -11.34
N CYS A 254 26.59 -6.98 -10.51
CA CYS A 254 26.48 -5.83 -9.63
C CYS A 254 26.44 -4.61 -10.55
N GLY A 255 25.30 -3.93 -10.65
CA GLY A 255 25.16 -2.80 -11.57
C GLY A 255 26.24 -1.75 -11.30
N ALA A 256 26.62 -0.95 -12.30
CA ALA A 256 27.32 0.30 -12.05
C ALA A 256 26.35 1.24 -11.33
N LEU A 257 26.24 1.04 -10.02
CA LEU A 257 25.29 1.72 -9.17
C LEU A 257 25.82 3.14 -8.94
N GLY A 258 25.37 4.09 -9.77
CA GLY A 258 25.83 5.48 -9.76
C GLY A 258 25.60 6.22 -8.44
N ALA A 259 25.47 7.54 -8.48
CA ALA A 259 25.42 8.38 -7.27
C ALA A 259 24.29 8.04 -6.27
N THR A 260 23.31 7.21 -6.64
CA THR A 260 22.07 6.88 -5.90
C THR A 260 22.19 5.73 -4.89
N TRP A 261 23.28 4.97 -4.88
CA TRP A 261 23.45 3.78 -4.03
C TRP A 261 24.66 3.88 -3.11
N LYS A 262 24.58 3.31 -1.90
CA LYS A 262 25.72 3.24 -0.99
C LYS A 262 26.91 2.55 -1.69
N PRO A 263 28.17 2.89 -1.35
CA PRO A 263 29.34 2.18 -1.85
C PRO A 263 29.21 0.67 -1.66
N ASP A 264 29.83 -0.10 -2.56
CA ASP A 264 29.88 -1.57 -2.50
C ASP A 264 28.50 -2.25 -2.37
N SER A 265 27.50 -1.67 -3.01
CA SER A 265 26.14 -2.21 -3.05
C SER A 265 25.84 -2.81 -4.41
N CYS A 266 24.99 -3.83 -4.42
CA CYS A 266 24.37 -4.38 -5.61
C CYS A 266 22.85 -4.28 -5.47
N ALA A 267 22.17 -4.06 -6.59
CA ALA A 267 20.73 -3.95 -6.62
C ALA A 267 20.17 -4.45 -7.94
N PHE A 268 18.95 -4.97 -7.88
CA PHE A 268 18.17 -5.38 -9.04
C PHE A 268 16.73 -4.94 -8.85
N GLU A 269 16.15 -4.25 -9.84
CA GLU A 269 14.76 -3.84 -9.82
C GLU A 269 13.94 -4.77 -10.72
N LEU A 270 12.90 -5.37 -10.14
CA LEU A 270 11.88 -6.08 -10.89
C LEU A 270 10.97 -5.03 -11.52
N ASP A 271 10.90 -5.04 -12.85
CA ASP A 271 9.93 -4.27 -13.61
C ASP A 271 8.49 -4.72 -13.29
N GLU A 272 7.50 -3.99 -13.80
CA GLU A 272 6.09 -4.29 -13.52
C GLU A 272 5.72 -5.72 -13.95
N THR A 273 6.23 -6.18 -15.08
CA THR A 273 5.98 -7.55 -15.57
C THR A 273 6.54 -8.60 -14.60
N GLY A 274 7.81 -8.47 -14.22
CA GLY A 274 8.48 -9.37 -13.29
C GLY A 274 7.85 -9.36 -11.90
N TYR A 275 7.52 -8.16 -11.39
CA TYR A 275 6.82 -8.02 -10.12
C TYR A 275 5.44 -8.66 -10.15
N ARG A 276 4.70 -8.54 -11.26
CA ARG A 276 3.39 -9.18 -11.39
C ARG A 276 3.48 -10.69 -11.51
N TYR A 277 4.43 -11.25 -12.26
CA TYR A 277 4.65 -12.71 -12.24
C TYR A 277 4.91 -13.23 -10.83
N LEU A 278 5.72 -12.51 -10.06
CA LEU A 278 6.02 -12.85 -8.68
C LEU A 278 4.77 -12.71 -7.80
N SER A 279 4.17 -11.53 -7.75
CA SER A 279 3.11 -11.22 -6.79
C SER A 279 1.77 -11.89 -7.12
N ASP A 280 1.35 -11.93 -8.39
CA ASP A 280 0.07 -12.52 -8.80
C ASP A 280 0.09 -14.05 -8.65
N SER A 281 1.24 -14.69 -8.88
CA SER A 281 1.39 -16.15 -8.67
C SER A 281 1.46 -16.52 -7.19
N ASN A 282 1.78 -15.56 -6.30
CA ASN A 282 1.96 -15.79 -4.87
C ASN A 282 0.88 -15.12 -4.01
N ARG A 283 -0.26 -14.70 -4.57
CA ARG A 283 -1.35 -14.10 -3.80
C ARG A 283 -1.76 -15.01 -2.63
N GLY A 284 -1.58 -14.53 -1.40
CA GLY A 284 -1.85 -15.29 -0.18
C GLY A 284 -0.71 -16.21 0.29
N GLU A 285 0.40 -16.27 -0.46
CA GLU A 285 1.53 -17.17 -0.24
C GLU A 285 2.82 -16.40 0.09
N THR A 286 3.86 -17.15 0.45
CA THR A 286 5.21 -16.66 0.72
C THR A 286 6.18 -17.22 -0.30
N ALA A 287 6.95 -16.34 -0.94
CA ALA A 287 8.09 -16.69 -1.77
C ALA A 287 9.39 -16.60 -0.97
N LYS A 288 10.30 -17.54 -1.22
CA LYS A 288 11.67 -17.56 -0.70
C LYS A 288 12.57 -16.80 -1.66
N LEU A 289 13.15 -15.69 -1.20
CA LEU A 289 14.15 -14.89 -1.91
C LEU A 289 15.55 -15.33 -1.52
N ARG A 290 16.41 -15.61 -2.50
CA ARG A 290 17.82 -15.95 -2.30
C ARG A 290 18.71 -15.37 -3.40
N ILE A 291 19.91 -14.95 -3.02
CA ILE A 291 20.98 -14.53 -3.95
C ILE A 291 22.08 -15.57 -3.96
N ARG A 292 22.52 -15.98 -5.14
CA ARG A 292 23.79 -16.68 -5.32
C ARG A 292 24.77 -15.80 -6.08
N ALA A 293 26.06 -15.94 -5.80
CA ALA A 293 27.12 -15.18 -6.45
C ALA A 293 28.24 -16.10 -6.93
N THR A 294 28.82 -15.78 -8.07
CA THR A 294 29.95 -16.51 -8.68
C THR A 294 30.79 -15.56 -9.54
N ASP A 295 31.85 -16.08 -10.15
CA ASP A 295 32.62 -15.38 -11.19
C ASP A 295 32.24 -15.87 -12.59
N ASP A 296 32.79 -15.23 -13.62
CA ASP A 296 32.54 -15.56 -15.03
C ASP A 296 33.07 -16.94 -15.47
N THR A 297 33.75 -17.65 -14.57
CA THR A 297 34.29 -19.00 -14.80
C THR A 297 33.63 -20.07 -13.95
N GLY A 298 32.75 -19.70 -13.02
CA GLY A 298 32.05 -20.63 -12.14
C GLY A 298 32.92 -21.31 -11.09
N THR A 299 34.06 -20.72 -10.67
CA THR A 299 35.04 -21.43 -9.82
C THR A 299 34.53 -21.77 -8.42
N GLY A 300 33.49 -21.08 -7.94
CA GLY A 300 32.85 -21.32 -6.65
C GLY A 300 31.60 -20.46 -6.48
N VAL A 301 30.64 -20.94 -5.70
CA VAL A 301 29.32 -20.31 -5.55
C VAL A 301 29.10 -19.87 -4.11
N GLY A 302 28.94 -18.58 -3.90
CA GLY A 302 28.46 -18.03 -2.64
C GLY A 302 26.95 -18.02 -2.60
N GLU A 303 26.35 -18.32 -1.44
CA GLU A 303 24.90 -18.29 -1.28
C GLU A 303 24.49 -17.44 -0.07
N SER A 304 23.54 -16.52 -0.27
CA SER A 304 22.98 -15.73 0.83
C SER A 304 22.10 -16.59 1.75
N ALA A 305 21.78 -16.02 2.92
CA ALA A 305 20.58 -16.40 3.66
C ALA A 305 19.33 -16.28 2.77
N THR A 306 18.26 -16.97 3.16
CA THR A 306 16.96 -16.89 2.48
C THR A 306 16.04 -15.93 3.22
N PHE A 307 15.39 -15.02 2.50
CA PHE A 307 14.37 -14.15 3.04
C PHE A 307 12.97 -14.61 2.62
N ASP A 308 12.01 -14.44 3.54
CA ASP A 308 10.60 -14.72 3.31
C ASP A 308 9.91 -13.44 2.88
N VAL A 309 9.31 -13.47 1.69
CA VAL A 309 8.54 -12.37 1.11
C VAL A 309 7.12 -12.86 0.89
N SER A 310 6.18 -12.36 1.68
CA SER A 310 4.77 -12.72 1.59
C SER A 310 4.00 -11.76 0.70
N PHE A 311 2.91 -12.22 0.09
CA PHE A 311 2.04 -11.37 -0.72
C PHE A 311 0.60 -11.44 -0.22
N ALA A 312 -0.05 -10.29 -0.16
CA ALA A 312 -1.46 -10.24 0.17
C ALA A 312 -2.32 -10.89 -0.92
N GLU A 313 -3.48 -11.44 -0.54
CA GLU A 313 -4.42 -12.00 -1.53
C GLU A 313 -5.01 -10.91 -2.43
N ALA A 314 -5.35 -9.77 -1.83
CA ALA A 314 -5.97 -8.64 -2.50
C ALA A 314 -4.97 -7.50 -2.73
N ASN A 315 -5.25 -6.69 -3.75
CA ASN A 315 -4.56 -5.42 -3.94
C ASN A 315 -4.82 -4.46 -2.78
N VAL A 316 -3.90 -3.52 -2.56
CA VAL A 316 -4.17 -2.32 -1.79
C VAL A 316 -4.92 -1.35 -2.70
N GLU A 317 -6.07 -0.87 -2.27
CA GLU A 317 -6.84 0.10 -3.05
C GLU A 317 -6.73 1.50 -2.42
N GLY A 318 -7.19 2.51 -3.13
CA GLY A 318 -7.35 3.85 -2.58
C GLY A 318 -6.12 4.74 -2.65
N GLY A 319 -6.26 5.91 -2.03
CA GLY A 319 -5.30 7.00 -2.13
C GLY A 319 -4.50 7.19 -0.84
N LEU A 320 -3.21 7.44 -0.99
CA LEU A 320 -2.32 7.88 0.09
C LEU A 320 -1.91 9.33 -0.15
N TYR A 321 -2.24 10.21 0.78
CA TYR A 321 -1.85 11.61 0.79
C TYR A 321 -0.78 11.81 1.87
N TYR A 322 0.33 12.46 1.55
CA TYR A 322 1.44 12.59 2.48
C TYR A 322 2.13 13.93 2.40
N TRP A 323 2.69 14.33 3.53
CA TRP A 323 3.42 15.58 3.67
C TRP A 323 4.87 15.39 3.25
N LYS A 324 5.27 16.06 2.16
CA LYS A 324 6.64 16.16 1.69
C LYS A 324 7.27 17.45 2.22
N VAL A 325 8.47 17.33 2.74
CA VAL A 325 9.34 18.44 3.15
C VAL A 325 10.65 18.33 2.40
N ILE A 326 11.11 19.46 1.87
CA ILE A 326 12.42 19.57 1.24
C ILE A 326 13.43 19.98 2.31
N PRO A 327 14.49 19.20 2.58
CA PRO A 327 15.51 19.57 3.56
C PRO A 327 16.22 20.88 3.17
N PRO A 328 16.56 21.75 4.14
CA PRO A 328 17.26 23.02 3.87
C PRO A 328 18.63 22.85 3.20
N THR A 329 19.20 21.65 3.25
CA THR A 329 20.50 21.30 2.68
C THR A 329 20.51 21.18 1.15
N ASN A 330 19.35 21.28 0.48
CA ASN A 330 19.28 21.36 -0.98
C ASN A 330 19.13 22.84 -1.43
N PRO A 331 20.22 23.51 -1.86
CA PRO A 331 20.17 24.92 -2.24
C PRO A 331 19.31 25.19 -3.48
N GLU A 332 19.11 24.21 -4.38
CA GLU A 332 18.24 24.37 -5.56
C GLU A 332 16.74 24.37 -5.23
N LEU A 333 16.35 23.90 -4.04
CA LEU A 333 14.95 23.74 -3.61
C LEU A 333 14.65 24.38 -2.24
N SER A 334 15.52 25.29 -1.80
CA SER A 334 15.63 25.82 -0.42
C SER A 334 14.50 26.76 0.05
N ASN A 335 13.38 26.87 -0.67
CA ASN A 335 12.25 27.72 -0.26
C ASN A 335 11.36 27.11 0.84
N GLY A 336 11.68 25.91 1.36
CA GLY A 336 11.21 25.45 2.67
C GLY A 336 9.69 25.20 2.82
N SER A 337 8.91 25.26 1.75
CA SER A 337 7.46 25.03 1.80
C SER A 337 7.15 23.54 1.79
N GLY A 338 6.59 23.02 2.88
CA GLY A 338 6.04 21.66 2.90
C GLY A 338 4.77 21.57 2.07
N GLU A 339 4.63 20.52 1.27
CA GLU A 339 3.51 20.28 0.36
C GLU A 339 2.86 18.90 0.60
N VAL A 340 1.61 18.74 0.18
CA VAL A 340 0.94 17.43 0.18
C VAL A 340 1.05 16.81 -1.20
N LEU A 341 1.65 15.63 -1.29
CA LEU A 341 1.62 14.74 -2.44
C LEU A 341 0.51 13.70 -2.25
N ARG A 342 0.01 13.12 -3.34
CA ARG A 342 -0.86 11.94 -3.28
C ARG A 342 -0.43 10.83 -4.25
N PHE A 343 -0.76 9.59 -3.92
CA PHE A 343 -0.48 8.42 -4.73
C PHE A 343 -1.71 7.50 -4.78
N ASP A 344 -2.09 7.09 -5.99
CA ASP A 344 -3.21 6.16 -6.22
C ASP A 344 -2.71 4.72 -6.35
N PHE A 345 -2.98 3.90 -5.34
CA PHE A 345 -2.65 2.47 -5.41
C PHE A 345 -3.52 1.75 -6.45
N GLY A 346 -4.76 2.18 -6.64
CA GLY A 346 -5.71 1.60 -7.61
C GLY A 346 -5.53 2.12 -9.04
N GLY A 347 -4.79 3.22 -9.22
CA GLY A 347 -4.57 3.86 -10.53
C GLY A 347 -3.53 3.14 -11.41
N THR A 348 -3.16 3.77 -12.52
CA THR A 348 -2.07 3.27 -13.41
C THR A 348 -0.78 4.09 -13.28
N ALA A 349 -0.86 5.31 -12.73
CA ALA A 349 0.29 6.20 -12.56
C ALA A 349 1.29 5.65 -11.54
N SER A 350 2.57 5.59 -11.93
CA SER A 350 3.64 5.03 -11.09
C SER A 350 4.32 6.08 -10.20
N ALA A 351 4.06 7.37 -10.41
CA ALA A 351 4.63 8.47 -9.63
C ALA A 351 3.55 9.15 -8.77
N PRO A 352 3.91 9.72 -7.60
CA PRO A 352 3.02 10.56 -6.83
C PRO A 352 2.78 11.89 -7.54
N GLU A 353 1.63 12.50 -7.32
CA GLU A 353 1.26 13.81 -7.88
C GLU A 353 1.21 14.90 -6.79
N PRO A 354 1.73 16.11 -7.07
CA PRO A 354 1.49 17.29 -6.23
C PRO A 354 0.00 17.55 -6.05
N PHE A 355 -0.43 17.79 -4.81
CA PHE A 355 -1.83 17.98 -4.49
C PHE A 355 -2.11 19.33 -3.79
N LEU A 356 -1.52 19.58 -2.61
CA LEU A 356 -1.56 20.90 -1.97
C LEU A 356 -0.17 21.52 -1.97
N VAL A 357 0.03 22.46 -2.90
CA VAL A 357 1.32 23.10 -3.14
C VAL A 357 1.26 24.56 -2.70
N PRO A 358 2.17 25.02 -1.82
CA PRO A 358 2.30 26.43 -1.47
C PRO A 358 2.51 27.32 -2.71
N GLY A 359 1.89 28.49 -2.72
CA GLY A 359 1.88 29.37 -3.90
C GLY A 359 0.86 29.02 -4.99
N GLN A 360 0.08 27.95 -4.82
CA GLN A 360 -0.99 27.56 -5.73
C GLN A 360 -2.35 27.60 -5.02
N ASN A 361 -3.44 27.68 -5.80
CA ASN A 361 -4.82 27.53 -5.29
C ASN A 361 -5.18 28.48 -4.13
N GLY A 362 -4.58 29.68 -4.09
CA GLY A 362 -4.81 30.67 -3.02
C GLY A 362 -3.98 30.47 -1.76
N LEU A 363 -3.05 29.50 -1.74
CA LEU A 363 -2.02 29.37 -0.71
C LEU A 363 -0.85 30.29 -1.02
N ALA A 364 -0.31 30.97 -0.01
CA ALA A 364 0.92 31.75 -0.16
C ALA A 364 2.15 30.84 -0.25
N GLN A 365 3.21 31.31 -0.89
CA GLN A 365 4.45 30.54 -1.15
C GLN A 365 5.18 30.12 0.15
N ASP A 366 5.02 30.89 1.22
CA ASP A 366 5.62 30.70 2.53
C ASP A 366 4.74 29.87 3.49
N GLN A 367 3.55 29.45 3.07
CA GLN A 367 2.65 28.66 3.91
C GLN A 367 3.04 27.18 3.88
N CYS A 368 3.53 26.67 5.01
CA CYS A 368 3.65 25.23 5.23
C CYS A 368 2.26 24.58 5.24
N VAL A 369 2.01 23.57 4.40
CA VAL A 369 0.80 22.75 4.42
C VAL A 369 1.19 21.28 4.57
N GLY A 370 0.97 20.74 5.77
CA GLY A 370 1.44 19.39 6.10
C GLY A 370 0.51 18.60 7.01
N CYS A 371 0.01 19.22 8.08
CA CYS A 371 -0.98 18.56 8.93
C CYS A 371 -2.33 18.54 8.19
N HIS A 372 -2.77 17.35 7.79
CA HIS A 372 -3.99 17.16 7.01
C HIS A 372 -4.74 15.89 7.43
N ALA A 373 -6.02 15.83 7.08
CA ALA A 373 -6.89 14.68 7.27
C ALA A 373 -7.87 14.56 6.09
N LEU A 374 -8.24 13.33 5.75
CA LEU A 374 -9.20 13.02 4.69
C LEU A 374 -10.46 12.37 5.26
N SER A 375 -11.59 12.66 4.65
CA SER A 375 -12.78 11.82 4.78
C SER A 375 -12.50 10.44 4.20
N ARG A 376 -13.09 9.40 4.79
CA ARG A 376 -12.83 7.99 4.41
C ARG A 376 -13.14 7.68 2.95
N ASP A 377 -14.17 8.32 2.40
CA ASP A 377 -14.60 8.16 1.01
C ASP A 377 -13.79 8.99 0.00
N GLY A 378 -12.85 9.80 0.49
CA GLY A 378 -11.93 10.59 -0.32
C GLY A 378 -12.52 11.84 -0.94
N LYS A 379 -13.73 12.27 -0.53
CA LYS A 379 -14.37 13.45 -1.13
C LYS A 379 -13.99 14.76 -0.46
N LYS A 380 -13.45 14.73 0.75
CA LYS A 380 -13.13 15.91 1.55
C LYS A 380 -11.73 15.81 2.14
N LEU A 381 -11.08 16.96 2.25
CA LEU A 381 -9.82 17.13 2.94
C LEU A 381 -9.85 18.40 3.78
N VAL A 382 -9.35 18.31 5.01
CA VAL A 382 -9.07 19.46 5.88
C VAL A 382 -7.59 19.47 6.22
N ALA A 383 -6.98 20.65 6.23
CA ALA A 383 -5.57 20.84 6.53
C ALA A 383 -5.34 22.09 7.38
N SER A 384 -4.20 22.10 8.06
CA SER A 384 -3.65 23.25 8.78
C SER A 384 -2.56 23.90 7.93
N VAL A 385 -2.54 25.23 7.87
CA VAL A 385 -1.49 26.01 7.19
C VAL A 385 -0.70 26.88 8.15
N GLY A 386 0.57 27.10 7.80
CA GLY A 386 1.51 27.93 8.56
C GLY A 386 2.24 27.19 9.70
N GLY A 387 1.85 25.95 9.99
CA GLY A 387 2.48 25.13 11.02
C GLY A 387 2.22 25.64 12.45
N ARG A 388 3.17 25.36 13.34
CA ARG A 388 3.18 25.79 14.75
C ARG A 388 2.77 27.25 14.89
N TRP A 389 1.88 27.55 15.84
CA TRP A 389 1.38 28.91 16.16
C TRP A 389 0.48 29.59 15.11
N ASP A 390 0.32 29.03 13.91
CA ASP A 390 -0.65 29.52 12.93
C ASP A 390 -1.94 28.70 13.05
N GLY A 391 -2.04 27.56 12.40
CA GLY A 391 -3.23 26.73 12.48
C GLY A 391 -4.42 27.26 11.69
N ARG A 392 -4.22 28.18 10.75
CA ARG A 392 -5.25 28.54 9.77
C ARG A 392 -5.75 27.27 9.09
N GLN A 393 -7.05 27.20 8.90
CA GLN A 393 -7.70 26.01 8.34
C GLN A 393 -7.78 26.15 6.82
N VAL A 394 -7.55 25.04 6.13
CA VAL A 394 -7.91 24.83 4.75
C VAL A 394 -8.95 23.71 4.70
N LEU A 395 -10.04 23.92 3.98
CA LEU A 395 -11.03 22.89 3.70
C LEU A 395 -11.30 22.81 2.20
N ILE A 396 -11.23 21.59 1.69
CA ILE A 396 -11.78 21.18 0.39
C ILE A 396 -12.94 20.25 0.70
N ASN A 397 -14.16 20.72 0.44
CA ASN A 397 -15.38 19.99 0.78
C ASN A 397 -15.92 19.10 -0.36
N ASP A 398 -15.34 19.21 -1.55
CA ASP A 398 -15.65 18.38 -2.71
C ASP A 398 -14.43 18.23 -3.63
N LEU A 399 -13.72 17.11 -3.46
CA LEU A 399 -12.54 16.72 -4.24
C LEU A 399 -12.88 16.25 -5.66
N SER A 400 -14.16 16.08 -6.01
CA SER A 400 -14.55 15.78 -7.39
C SER A 400 -14.52 17.00 -8.31
N ARG A 401 -14.42 18.20 -7.72
CA ARG A 401 -14.31 19.45 -8.48
C ARG A 401 -12.89 19.65 -9.01
N PRO A 402 -12.74 20.29 -10.19
CA PRO A 402 -11.43 20.62 -10.74
C PRO A 402 -10.59 21.44 -9.77
N VAL A 403 -9.32 21.04 -9.61
CA VAL A 403 -8.33 21.75 -8.79
C VAL A 403 -8.21 23.19 -9.30
N GLY A 404 -8.19 24.15 -8.38
CA GLY A 404 -8.08 25.58 -8.69
C GLY A 404 -9.37 26.25 -9.18
N SER A 405 -10.48 25.52 -9.36
CA SER A 405 -11.77 26.13 -9.65
C SER A 405 -12.23 27.05 -8.50
N SER A 406 -13.00 28.09 -8.81
CA SER A 406 -13.44 29.08 -7.81
C SER A 406 -14.15 28.42 -6.62
N GLY A 407 -13.67 28.69 -5.40
CA GLY A 407 -14.21 28.10 -4.18
C GLY A 407 -14.00 26.58 -4.04
N TRP A 408 -13.06 25.99 -4.78
CA TRP A 408 -12.61 24.60 -4.57
C TRP A 408 -12.00 24.42 -3.18
N LEU A 409 -11.18 25.39 -2.77
CA LEU A 409 -10.50 25.45 -1.49
C LEU A 409 -11.03 26.66 -0.71
N THR A 410 -11.35 26.45 0.56
CA THR A 410 -11.77 27.50 1.49
C THR A 410 -10.73 27.63 2.60
N GLN A 411 -10.42 28.87 2.99
CA GLN A 411 -9.54 29.17 4.11
C GLN A 411 -10.35 29.73 5.28
N GLY A 412 -10.12 29.16 6.47
CA GLY A 412 -10.69 29.57 7.75
C GLY A 412 -9.60 29.90 8.77
N GLY A 413 -9.99 30.28 9.99
CA GLY A 413 -9.03 30.61 11.05
C GLY A 413 -8.46 32.03 10.93
N GLY A 414 -9.33 33.03 10.75
CA GLY A 414 -8.94 34.45 10.65
C GLY A 414 -8.08 34.95 11.82
N THR A 415 -7.57 36.17 11.74
CA THR A 415 -6.75 36.76 12.83
C THR A 415 -7.58 37.17 14.04
N THR A 416 -8.84 37.57 13.83
CA THR A 416 -9.75 38.05 14.90
C THR A 416 -11.21 37.62 14.63
N GLY A 417 -12.07 37.78 15.65
CA GLY A 417 -13.51 37.54 15.54
C GLY A 417 -13.92 36.07 15.43
N ALA A 418 -15.18 35.83 15.03
CA ALA A 418 -15.72 34.47 14.87
C ALA A 418 -14.90 33.56 13.94
N PRO A 419 -14.33 34.03 12.80
CA PRO A 419 -13.52 33.17 11.93
C PRO A 419 -12.23 32.64 12.59
N ALA A 420 -11.67 33.35 13.56
CA ALA A 420 -10.45 32.94 14.25
C ALA A 420 -10.63 31.70 15.13
N GLN A 421 -11.88 31.36 15.45
CA GLN A 421 -12.27 30.18 16.22
C GLN A 421 -12.13 28.85 15.46
N ASN A 422 -12.01 28.91 14.13
CA ASN A 422 -11.95 27.74 13.25
C ASN A 422 -10.51 27.25 13.00
N ARG A 423 -9.54 27.70 13.79
CA ARG A 423 -8.14 27.23 13.70
C ARG A 423 -8.03 25.76 14.11
N ILE A 424 -7.15 25.04 13.43
CA ILE A 424 -6.86 23.63 13.68
C ILE A 424 -5.35 23.37 13.54
N GLN A 425 -4.83 22.43 14.31
CA GLN A 425 -3.51 21.82 14.10
C GLN A 425 -3.66 20.40 13.57
N PHE A 426 -4.44 19.57 14.25
CA PHE A 426 -4.76 18.20 13.85
C PHE A 426 -6.26 17.98 13.85
N ALA A 427 -6.71 17.08 12.99
CA ALA A 427 -8.13 16.79 12.78
C ALA A 427 -8.35 15.35 12.33
N SER A 428 -9.59 14.89 12.44
CA SER A 428 -10.09 13.64 11.85
C SER A 428 -11.56 13.81 11.46
N PHE A 429 -11.97 13.16 10.36
CA PHE A 429 -13.36 13.15 9.92
C PHE A 429 -14.12 12.02 10.62
N ASN A 430 -15.39 12.27 10.95
CA ASN A 430 -16.30 11.19 11.30
C ASN A 430 -16.53 10.24 10.09
N PRO A 431 -17.14 9.06 10.28
CA PRO A 431 -17.22 8.03 9.23
C PRO A 431 -17.82 8.48 7.89
N ASP A 432 -18.86 9.31 7.93
CA ASP A 432 -19.57 9.81 6.74
C ASP A 432 -19.06 11.17 6.24
N GLY A 433 -18.05 11.75 6.89
CA GLY A 433 -17.47 13.04 6.52
C GLY A 433 -18.39 14.25 6.73
N THR A 434 -19.48 14.12 7.48
CA THR A 434 -20.38 15.23 7.82
C THR A 434 -19.83 16.10 8.96
N ARG A 435 -18.89 15.60 9.76
CA ARG A 435 -18.27 16.31 10.87
C ARG A 435 -16.76 16.13 10.88
N ILE A 436 -16.07 17.12 11.41
CA ILE A 436 -14.65 17.09 11.72
C ILE A 436 -14.49 17.22 13.23
N VAL A 437 -13.65 16.38 13.82
CA VAL A 437 -13.10 16.62 15.15
C VAL A 437 -11.71 17.23 14.99
N ALA A 438 -11.40 18.29 15.73
CA ALA A 438 -10.12 18.98 15.61
C ALA A 438 -9.61 19.56 16.94
N VAL A 439 -8.32 19.89 16.96
CA VAL A 439 -7.65 20.55 18.10
C VAL A 439 -6.88 21.77 17.63
N TYR A 440 -6.73 22.77 18.50
CA TYR A 440 -5.70 23.79 18.40
C TYR A 440 -5.24 24.13 19.83
N GLY A 441 -4.15 23.52 20.27
CA GLY A 441 -3.69 23.56 21.66
C GLY A 441 -2.53 24.53 21.92
N ASP A 442 -2.14 25.34 20.93
CA ASP A 442 -1.00 26.23 21.00
C ASP A 442 -1.31 27.47 21.86
N ARG A 443 -0.47 27.74 22.87
CA ARG A 443 -0.55 28.93 23.74
C ARG A 443 0.38 30.05 23.27
N GLY A 444 -0.12 31.27 23.05
CA GLY A 444 0.72 32.43 22.76
C GLY A 444 0.23 33.21 21.55
N ASN A 445 1.16 33.82 20.79
CA ASN A 445 0.85 34.72 19.68
C ASN A 445 0.25 34.01 18.46
N VAL A 446 -1.04 33.64 18.57
CA VAL A 446 -1.85 33.14 17.46
C VAL A 446 -1.92 34.20 16.35
N GLY A 447 -1.59 33.85 15.11
CA GLY A 447 -1.82 34.70 13.95
C GLY A 447 -0.78 35.79 13.66
N ARG A 448 0.51 35.61 14.02
CA ARG A 448 1.58 36.36 13.33
C ARG A 448 1.84 35.78 11.94
N ASP A 449 2.07 36.65 10.96
CA ASP A 449 2.60 36.27 9.65
C ASP A 449 3.94 35.55 9.86
N ALA A 450 4.04 34.33 9.32
CA ALA A 450 5.21 33.48 9.12
C ALA A 450 6.38 33.60 10.13
N PHE A 451 6.70 32.46 10.76
CA PHE A 451 8.00 32.13 11.36
C PHE A 451 9.17 33.06 10.94
N ARG A 452 9.58 33.98 11.82
CA ARG A 452 10.86 34.70 11.68
C ARG A 452 11.90 34.05 12.59
N PRO A 453 13.01 33.51 12.06
CA PRO A 453 14.00 32.73 12.82
C PRO A 453 14.96 33.61 13.63
N THR A 454 14.50 34.72 14.20
CA THR A 454 15.32 35.55 15.07
C THR A 454 14.87 35.36 16.51
N GLU A 455 15.82 34.94 17.34
CA GLU A 455 15.78 34.65 18.78
C GLU A 455 14.80 35.50 19.62
N ASP A 456 14.32 34.91 20.72
CA ASP A 456 13.73 35.55 21.90
C ASP A 456 12.35 36.22 21.78
N ALA A 457 11.31 35.43 21.49
CA ALA A 457 9.96 35.80 21.94
C ALA A 457 9.09 34.58 22.31
N LEU A 458 9.50 33.83 23.33
CA LEU A 458 8.62 32.95 24.12
C LEU A 458 7.73 33.74 25.11
N LEU A 459 7.65 35.07 24.98
CA LEU A 459 6.80 35.93 25.81
C LEU A 459 5.55 36.39 25.05
N PRO A 460 4.38 36.41 25.70
CA PRO A 460 3.11 36.73 25.08
C PRO A 460 3.08 38.22 24.77
N VAL A 461 3.22 38.59 23.50
CA VAL A 461 2.98 39.97 23.08
C VAL A 461 1.67 40.03 22.31
N GLY A 462 0.59 40.11 23.08
CA GLY A 462 -0.61 40.86 22.70
C GLY A 462 -1.42 40.38 21.50
N SER A 463 -1.26 39.14 21.01
CA SER A 463 -2.29 38.59 20.14
C SER A 463 -3.55 38.33 20.97
N VAL A 464 -4.65 38.97 20.57
CA VAL A 464 -5.98 38.68 21.09
C VAL A 464 -6.36 37.29 20.57
N VAL A 465 -5.84 36.24 21.21
CA VAL A 465 -6.33 34.88 21.00
C VAL A 465 -7.84 34.95 21.25
N PRO A 466 -8.69 34.52 20.31
CA PRO A 466 -10.11 34.38 20.60
C PRO A 466 -10.24 33.59 21.90
N THR A 467 -10.94 34.16 22.88
CA THR A 467 -11.02 33.64 24.26
C THR A 467 -11.58 32.21 24.37
N ASP A 468 -12.00 31.62 23.25
CA ASP A 468 -12.57 30.28 23.15
C ASP A 468 -11.70 29.22 22.45
N LEU A 469 -10.49 29.55 21.96
CA LEU A 469 -9.47 28.58 21.55
C LEU A 469 -8.85 27.91 22.79
N GLY A 470 -9.70 27.46 23.70
CA GLY A 470 -9.30 26.88 24.98
C GLY A 470 -8.47 25.63 24.72
N PHE A 471 -7.23 25.61 25.21
CA PHE A 471 -6.27 24.53 25.00
C PHE A 471 -6.71 23.17 25.58
N ARG A 472 -7.81 23.11 26.36
CA ARG A 472 -8.43 21.88 26.86
C ARG A 472 -9.73 21.49 26.15
N LYS A 473 -9.93 21.99 24.94
CA LYS A 473 -11.15 21.75 24.17
C LYS A 473 -10.86 20.93 22.94
N LEU A 474 -11.73 19.97 22.69
CA LEU A 474 -11.84 19.28 21.41
C LEU A 474 -12.94 19.95 20.59
N PHE A 475 -12.65 20.36 19.36
CA PHE A 475 -13.58 21.10 18.52
C PHE A 475 -14.41 20.14 17.67
N LEU A 476 -15.70 20.38 17.61
CA LEU A 476 -16.62 19.75 16.67
C LEU A 476 -16.96 20.78 15.58
N MET A 477 -16.65 20.43 14.35
CA MET A 477 -16.80 21.29 13.19
C MET A 477 -17.69 20.62 12.14
N ASP A 478 -18.41 21.43 11.37
CA ASP A 478 -19.18 20.96 10.22
C ASP A 478 -18.22 20.55 9.09
N GLY A 479 -18.39 19.33 8.57
CA GLY A 479 -17.50 18.75 7.56
C GLY A 479 -17.65 19.34 6.16
N SER A 480 -18.65 20.20 5.92
CA SER A 480 -18.88 20.82 4.61
C SER A 480 -18.43 22.28 4.57
N THR A 481 -18.39 22.94 5.73
CA THR A 481 -18.08 24.37 5.88
C THR A 481 -16.81 24.64 6.70
N GLY A 482 -16.36 23.69 7.52
CA GLY A 482 -15.20 23.85 8.40
C GLY A 482 -15.48 24.72 9.64
N ILE A 483 -16.72 25.17 9.79
CA ILE A 483 -17.15 26.05 10.89
C ILE A 483 -17.35 25.23 12.16
N ARG A 484 -16.76 25.68 13.26
CA ARG A 484 -16.97 25.09 14.59
C ARG A 484 -18.40 25.31 15.07
N ASN A 485 -19.08 24.23 15.42
CA ASN A 485 -20.46 24.24 15.91
C ASN A 485 -20.62 23.61 17.30
N GLY A 486 -19.54 23.11 17.89
CA GLY A 486 -19.53 22.61 19.26
C GLY A 486 -18.13 22.36 19.80
N THR A 487 -18.03 22.09 21.10
CA THR A 487 -16.81 21.71 21.78
C THR A 487 -17.07 20.63 22.80
N ILE A 488 -16.09 19.76 23.04
CA ILE A 488 -16.02 18.88 24.20
C ILE A 488 -14.96 19.44 25.13
N ASP A 489 -15.36 19.81 26.35
CA ASP A 489 -14.43 20.27 27.37
C ASP A 489 -13.77 19.05 28.05
N LEU A 490 -12.44 19.07 28.15
CA LEU A 490 -11.65 17.99 28.73
C LEU A 490 -10.85 18.49 29.93
N PRO A 491 -10.48 17.61 30.88
CA PRO A 491 -9.66 18.00 32.02
C PRO A 491 -8.16 18.19 31.67
N TYR A 492 -7.78 17.97 30.41
CA TYR A 492 -6.42 18.03 29.89
C TYR A 492 -6.40 18.65 28.48
N LYS A 493 -5.21 18.95 27.96
CA LYS A 493 -5.03 19.38 26.56
C LYS A 493 -5.13 18.17 25.61
N PRO A 494 -6.14 18.09 24.72
CA PRO A 494 -6.20 17.02 23.72
C PRO A 494 -5.29 17.33 22.53
N ASP A 495 -4.77 16.28 21.90
CA ASP A 495 -4.02 16.34 20.66
C ASP A 495 -4.31 15.15 19.73
N HIS A 496 -3.88 15.25 18.47
CA HIS A 496 -3.96 14.21 17.44
C HIS A 496 -5.25 13.38 17.50
N PRO A 497 -6.44 14.00 17.35
CA PRO A 497 -7.68 13.27 17.48
C PRO A 497 -7.87 12.31 16.31
N ASP A 498 -8.45 11.15 16.59
CA ASP A 498 -8.91 10.22 15.56
C ASP A 498 -10.30 9.66 15.86
N TRP A 499 -11.21 9.80 14.90
CA TRP A 499 -12.59 9.36 15.03
C TRP A 499 -12.71 7.91 14.57
N SER A 500 -13.30 7.03 15.37
CA SER A 500 -13.45 5.61 15.03
C SER A 500 -14.27 5.41 13.75
N PRO A 501 -13.94 4.41 12.91
CA PRO A 501 -14.72 4.10 11.71
C PRO A 501 -16.19 3.76 11.93
N ASP A 502 -16.56 3.27 13.12
CA ASP A 502 -17.96 3.05 13.48
C ASP A 502 -18.68 4.30 14.02
N GLY A 503 -17.95 5.41 14.20
CA GLY A 503 -18.45 6.71 14.65
C GLY A 503 -18.73 6.80 16.15
N LYS A 504 -18.48 5.74 16.92
CA LYS A 504 -18.87 5.62 18.33
C LYS A 504 -17.82 6.16 19.31
N SER A 505 -16.60 6.41 18.86
CA SER A 505 -15.50 6.83 19.72
C SER A 505 -14.60 7.85 19.05
N ILE A 506 -13.95 8.69 19.87
CA ILE A 506 -12.83 9.54 19.45
C ILE A 506 -11.65 9.21 20.36
N ALA A 507 -10.52 8.83 19.77
CA ALA A 507 -9.26 8.68 20.47
C ALA A 507 -8.50 10.00 20.40
N VAL A 508 -7.83 10.37 21.49
CA VAL A 508 -6.98 11.57 21.55
C VAL A 508 -5.69 11.26 22.27
N THR A 509 -4.64 11.99 21.90
CA THR A 509 -3.46 12.14 22.74
C THR A 509 -3.83 13.08 23.89
N ARG A 510 -3.58 12.66 25.13
CA ARG A 510 -3.66 13.53 26.31
C ARG A 510 -2.29 14.14 26.54
N VAL A 511 -2.23 15.47 26.64
CA VAL A 511 -1.00 16.21 26.91
C VAL A 511 -1.05 16.76 28.33
N ASN A 512 -0.09 16.35 29.17
CA ASN A 512 0.03 16.87 30.54
C ASN A 512 0.94 18.11 30.62
N ASP A 513 1.91 18.26 29.70
CA ASP A 513 2.68 19.50 29.59
C ASP A 513 1.95 20.51 28.70
N GLU A 514 1.13 21.35 29.32
CA GLU A 514 0.29 22.31 28.58
C GLU A 514 1.07 23.47 27.98
N ALA A 515 2.37 23.60 28.28
CA ALA A 515 3.22 24.65 27.72
C ALA A 515 3.72 24.29 26.30
N THR A 516 3.72 23.01 25.94
CA THR A 516 4.19 22.58 24.63
C THR A 516 3.17 22.88 23.53
N THR A 517 3.61 22.84 22.28
CA THR A 517 2.71 22.98 21.13
C THR A 517 2.06 21.68 20.76
N SER A 518 1.04 21.78 19.92
CA SER A 518 0.37 20.61 19.39
C SER A 518 1.25 19.76 18.48
N GLN A 519 2.25 20.37 17.84
CA GLN A 519 3.23 19.63 17.01
C GLN A 519 4.32 18.93 17.82
N GLU A 520 4.60 19.41 19.04
CA GLU A 520 5.64 18.85 19.94
C GLU A 520 5.04 18.53 21.32
N PRO A 521 3.99 17.69 21.43
CA PRO A 521 3.36 17.38 22.71
C PRO A 521 4.26 16.47 23.55
N ALA A 522 4.50 16.86 24.81
CA ALA A 522 5.32 16.10 25.75
C ALA A 522 4.50 15.62 26.96
N ASN A 523 5.02 14.60 27.66
CA ASN A 523 4.34 13.94 28.78
C ASN A 523 2.91 13.49 28.42
N THR A 524 2.82 12.63 27.39
CA THR A 524 1.53 12.26 26.77
C THR A 524 1.05 10.83 27.07
N GLY A 525 -0.26 10.64 26.94
CA GLY A 525 -0.96 9.36 27.05
C GLY A 525 -2.09 9.23 26.00
N ILE A 526 -2.77 8.10 25.96
CA ILE A 526 -3.89 7.82 25.04
C ILE A 526 -5.20 7.75 25.81
N GLU A 527 -6.18 8.53 25.38
CA GLU A 527 -7.54 8.57 25.93
C GLU A 527 -8.56 8.25 24.84
N VAL A 528 -9.71 7.70 25.24
CA VAL A 528 -10.86 7.47 24.35
C VAL A 528 -12.11 8.10 24.94
N ILE A 529 -12.87 8.80 24.10
CA ILE A 529 -14.13 9.45 24.41
C ILE A 529 -15.22 8.69 23.65
N LYS A 530 -16.16 8.08 24.38
CA LYS A 530 -17.24 7.27 23.81
C LYS A 530 -18.50 8.10 23.62
N SER A 531 -19.26 7.83 22.55
CA SER A 531 -20.59 8.42 22.35
C SER A 531 -21.57 7.93 23.41
N ASP A 532 -22.48 8.80 23.83
CA ASP A 532 -23.61 8.43 24.71
C ASP A 532 -24.78 7.78 23.95
N GLY A 533 -24.72 7.70 22.61
CA GLY A 533 -25.78 7.19 21.74
C GLY A 533 -26.94 8.17 21.50
N ALA A 534 -26.95 9.34 22.13
CA ALA A 534 -27.97 10.39 22.02
C ALA A 534 -27.44 11.67 21.32
N GLY A 535 -26.23 11.59 20.74
CA GLY A 535 -25.58 12.72 20.05
C GLY A 535 -24.59 13.50 20.91
N GLY A 536 -24.39 13.09 22.17
CA GLY A 536 -23.37 13.60 23.08
C GLY A 536 -22.20 12.62 23.28
N TRP A 537 -21.38 12.96 24.26
CA TRP A 537 -20.11 12.28 24.56
C TRP A 537 -19.99 12.03 26.07
N LEU A 538 -19.54 10.83 26.41
CA LEU A 538 -19.22 10.45 27.78
C LEU A 538 -17.86 11.06 28.21
N PRO A 539 -17.57 11.12 29.52
CA PRO A 539 -16.22 11.46 29.99
C PRO A 539 -15.15 10.57 29.36
N SER A 540 -13.96 11.12 29.14
CA SER A 540 -12.84 10.37 28.57
C SER A 540 -12.40 9.22 29.48
N GLU A 541 -11.88 8.16 28.87
CA GLU A 541 -11.26 7.03 29.55
C GLU A 541 -9.80 6.88 29.15
N THR A 542 -8.92 6.75 30.14
CA THR A 542 -7.50 6.47 29.90
C THR A 542 -7.35 5.04 29.38
N VAL A 543 -6.85 4.92 28.15
CA VAL A 543 -6.47 3.65 27.53
C VAL A 543 -5.02 3.33 27.88
N VAL A 544 -4.13 4.30 27.67
CA VAL A 544 -2.71 4.20 28.05
C VAL A 544 -2.29 5.45 28.81
N ALA A 545 -1.85 5.29 30.05
CA ALA A 545 -1.53 6.42 30.91
C ALA A 545 -0.25 7.16 30.47
N PRO A 546 -0.17 8.48 30.70
CA PRO A 546 1.08 9.23 30.60
C PRO A 546 2.08 8.81 31.69
N GLY A 547 3.38 9.05 31.44
CA GLY A 547 4.46 8.76 32.39
C GLY A 547 5.19 7.45 32.11
N GLY A 548 5.94 6.97 33.11
CA GLY A 548 6.78 5.76 32.97
C GLY A 548 8.01 5.97 32.06
N GLY A 549 8.47 7.21 31.93
CA GLY A 549 9.61 7.55 31.07
C GLY A 549 9.33 7.39 29.57
N ALA A 550 8.07 7.53 29.14
CA ALA A 550 7.67 7.40 27.75
C ALA A 550 6.63 8.46 27.35
N ASN A 551 6.65 8.83 26.07
CA ASN A 551 5.70 9.73 25.43
C ASN A 551 4.82 8.92 24.45
N ARG A 552 3.50 9.08 24.51
CA ARG A 552 2.51 8.24 23.81
C ARG A 552 1.48 9.09 23.06
N PHE A 553 1.52 9.04 21.74
CA PHE A 553 0.82 10.02 20.92
C PHE A 553 0.31 9.45 19.60
N ALA A 554 -0.49 10.26 18.90
CA ALA A 554 -1.05 10.00 17.58
C ALA A 554 -1.81 8.66 17.47
N PRO A 555 -2.90 8.49 18.25
CA PRO A 555 -3.77 7.33 18.08
C PRO A 555 -4.40 7.29 16.69
N SER A 556 -4.69 6.09 16.21
CA SER A 556 -5.19 5.80 14.87
C SER A 556 -6.02 4.51 14.89
N PHE A 557 -7.34 4.62 14.83
CA PHE A 557 -8.25 3.47 14.86
C PHE A 557 -8.09 2.61 13.62
N VAL A 558 -8.09 1.30 13.80
CA VAL A 558 -8.09 0.35 12.67
C VAL A 558 -9.44 0.33 11.95
N PRO A 559 -9.53 -0.18 10.70
CA PRO A 559 -10.70 -0.02 9.84
C PRO A 559 -12.03 -0.52 10.44
N ASP A 560 -11.98 -1.52 11.31
CA ASP A 560 -13.16 -2.10 11.98
C ASP A 560 -13.35 -1.65 13.43
N SER A 561 -12.60 -0.63 13.87
CA SER A 561 -12.65 -0.03 15.22
C SER A 561 -12.31 -0.97 16.38
N THR A 562 -11.83 -2.19 16.12
CA THR A 562 -11.59 -3.21 17.16
C THR A 562 -10.38 -2.91 18.05
N PHE A 563 -9.41 -2.17 17.53
CA PHE A 563 -8.25 -1.65 18.26
C PHE A 563 -7.78 -0.32 17.63
N LEU A 564 -6.80 0.31 18.24
CA LEU A 564 -6.10 1.46 17.68
C LEU A 564 -4.60 1.23 17.71
N LEU A 565 -3.89 1.89 16.80
CA LEU A 565 -2.45 2.05 16.84
C LEU A 565 -2.09 3.39 17.48
N TYR A 566 -0.90 3.49 18.06
CA TYR A 566 -0.33 4.75 18.52
C TYR A 566 1.20 4.68 18.47
N THR A 567 1.86 5.84 18.58
CA THR A 567 3.32 5.92 18.72
C THR A 567 3.71 5.96 20.18
N GLU A 568 4.72 5.20 20.58
CA GLU A 568 5.38 5.34 21.87
C GLU A 568 6.88 5.55 21.69
N ALA A 569 7.40 6.62 22.29
CA ALA A 569 8.82 6.91 22.40
C ALA A 569 9.30 6.75 23.84
N THR A 570 10.48 6.17 24.03
CA THR A 570 11.16 6.13 25.33
C THR A 570 11.95 7.41 25.52
N CYS A 571 11.70 8.10 26.62
CA CYS A 571 12.36 9.36 26.92
C CYS A 571 13.76 9.15 27.53
N PRO A 572 14.79 9.88 27.06
CA PRO A 572 16.15 9.77 27.60
C PRO A 572 16.18 9.98 29.11
N GLY A 573 16.71 9.02 29.87
CA GLY A 573 16.78 9.09 31.34
C GLY A 573 15.42 9.20 32.05
N GLY A 574 14.30 8.96 31.34
CA GLY A 574 12.95 9.19 31.84
C GLY A 574 12.51 10.65 31.84
N ASP A 575 13.26 11.55 31.20
CA ASP A 575 12.93 12.97 31.11
C ASP A 575 11.78 13.22 30.13
N LEU A 576 10.58 13.40 30.68
CA LEU A 576 9.34 13.65 29.92
C LEU A 576 9.30 15.04 29.24
N GLN A 577 10.34 15.87 29.38
CA GLN A 577 10.47 17.18 28.72
C GLN A 577 11.60 17.20 27.67
N SER A 578 12.26 16.08 27.44
CA SER A 578 13.32 15.98 26.44
C SER A 578 12.79 16.26 25.03
N ILE A 579 13.53 17.07 24.26
CA ILE A 579 13.29 17.30 22.83
C ILE A 579 13.47 16.03 21.97
N GLU A 580 14.06 14.97 22.53
CA GLU A 580 14.12 13.66 21.86
C GLU A 580 12.90 12.76 22.20
N CYS A 581 11.92 13.31 22.91
CA CYS A 581 10.70 12.64 23.38
C CYS A 581 9.49 13.58 23.39
N ASP A 582 9.41 14.47 22.41
CA ASP A 582 8.38 15.52 22.31
C ASP A 582 7.35 15.22 21.20
N ALA A 583 7.32 13.96 20.71
CA ALA A 583 6.51 13.50 19.60
C ALA A 583 6.92 14.04 18.23
N ASN A 584 8.07 14.70 18.13
CA ASN A 584 8.66 15.17 16.87
C ASN A 584 9.82 14.28 16.42
N ALA A 585 9.53 13.35 15.51
CA ALA A 585 10.53 12.43 14.95
C ALA A 585 11.44 11.78 16.03
N ASP A 586 10.86 11.47 17.19
CA ASP A 586 11.55 10.91 18.36
C ASP A 586 12.37 9.66 17.97
N PRO A 587 13.69 9.61 18.22
CA PRO A 587 14.53 8.50 17.76
C PRO A 587 14.02 7.12 18.19
N THR A 588 13.52 7.00 19.42
CA THR A 588 13.10 5.73 20.02
C THR A 588 11.66 5.33 19.67
N ALA A 589 10.94 6.15 18.91
CA ALA A 589 9.53 5.93 18.59
C ALA A 589 9.29 4.59 17.87
N LYS A 590 8.28 3.87 18.35
CA LYS A 590 7.77 2.62 17.77
C LYS A 590 6.25 2.64 17.73
N THR A 591 5.68 1.81 16.86
CA THR A 591 4.22 1.63 16.78
C THR A 591 3.74 0.55 17.75
N TRP A 592 2.68 0.87 18.48
CA TRP A 592 2.00 -0.03 19.42
C TRP A 592 0.54 -0.17 19.06
N ALA A 593 -0.06 -1.30 19.41
CA ALA A 593 -1.48 -1.57 19.28
C ALA A 593 -2.14 -1.74 20.64
N THR A 594 -3.38 -1.26 20.80
CA THR A 594 -4.16 -1.48 22.03
C THR A 594 -5.66 -1.44 21.75
N LYS A 595 -6.47 -2.16 22.53
CA LYS A 595 -7.94 -2.05 22.46
C LYS A 595 -8.37 -0.67 22.97
N PRO A 596 -9.48 -0.10 22.47
CA PRO A 596 -9.97 1.21 22.92
C PRO A 596 -10.74 1.11 24.25
N ASP A 597 -10.23 0.30 25.17
CA ASP A 597 -10.82 0.01 26.47
C ASP A 597 -9.91 0.54 27.58
N ARG A 598 -10.52 0.86 28.72
CA ARG A 598 -9.78 1.33 29.90
C ARG A 598 -8.70 0.33 30.29
N ASN A 599 -7.46 0.82 30.46
CA ASN A 599 -6.31 0.03 30.87
C ASN A 599 -6.03 -1.21 30.00
N ALA A 600 -6.38 -1.16 28.71
CA ALA A 600 -6.05 -2.22 27.78
C ALA A 600 -4.53 -2.43 27.71
N THR A 601 -4.09 -3.70 27.65
CA THR A 601 -2.66 -4.04 27.55
C THR A 601 -2.13 -3.72 26.16
N PRO A 602 -1.15 -2.80 26.03
CA PRO A 602 -0.55 -2.49 24.74
C PRO A 602 0.35 -3.62 24.24
N ILE A 603 0.46 -3.73 22.92
CA ILE A 603 1.29 -4.71 22.22
C ILE A 603 2.26 -3.95 21.33
N LEU A 604 3.56 -4.16 21.52
CA LEU A 604 4.57 -3.65 20.60
C LEU A 604 4.46 -4.42 19.27
N LEU A 605 4.33 -3.68 18.17
CA LEU A 605 4.42 -4.25 16.82
C LEU A 605 5.90 -4.41 16.44
N ALA A 606 6.56 -5.38 17.09
CA ALA A 606 8.00 -5.55 17.04
C ALA A 606 8.53 -5.85 15.63
N LYS A 607 7.78 -6.62 14.82
CA LYS A 607 8.14 -6.89 13.43
C LYS A 607 8.03 -5.64 12.56
N ALA A 608 6.96 -4.86 12.68
CA ALA A 608 6.84 -3.58 11.98
C ALA A 608 8.00 -2.63 12.31
N ALA A 609 8.39 -2.58 13.59
CA ALA A 609 9.49 -1.76 14.09
C ALA A 609 10.89 -2.34 13.83
N GLN A 610 10.99 -3.53 13.23
CA GLN A 610 12.26 -4.20 13.04
C GLN A 610 13.19 -3.40 12.12
N ALA A 611 14.47 -3.33 12.50
CA ALA A 611 15.51 -2.76 11.66
C ALA A 611 15.79 -3.68 10.47
N GLY A 612 16.01 -3.09 9.30
CA GLY A 612 16.55 -3.79 8.14
C GLY A 612 18.04 -4.05 8.30
N VAL A 613 18.59 -4.88 7.41
CA VAL A 613 20.03 -5.19 7.39
C VAL A 613 20.86 -3.92 7.17
N ALA A 614 20.36 -3.01 6.32
CA ALA A 614 21.06 -1.78 5.97
C ALA A 614 21.12 -0.73 7.11
N ASP A 615 20.35 -0.93 8.19
CA ASP A 615 20.37 -0.08 9.39
C ASP A 615 21.56 -0.41 10.32
N ASN A 616 22.36 -1.45 10.01
CA ASN A 616 23.58 -1.80 10.74
C ASN A 616 23.39 -1.94 12.27
N GLY A 617 22.26 -2.51 12.68
CA GLY A 617 21.93 -2.74 14.10
C GLY A 617 21.29 -1.55 14.82
N ALA A 618 21.07 -0.41 14.14
CA ALA A 618 20.31 0.70 14.72
C ALA A 618 18.86 0.28 15.02
N THR A 619 18.37 0.58 16.21
CA THR A 619 17.00 0.23 16.66
C THR A 619 16.13 1.44 16.99
N SER A 620 16.74 2.63 17.05
CA SER A 620 16.09 3.92 17.22
C SER A 620 15.87 4.56 15.84
N LEU A 621 14.80 4.15 15.18
CA LEU A 621 14.51 4.49 13.79
C LEU A 621 13.33 5.47 13.64
N ALA A 622 12.80 6.02 14.73
CA ALA A 622 11.75 7.03 14.74
C ALA A 622 10.50 6.65 13.92
N ASP A 623 9.88 5.50 14.22
CA ASP A 623 8.61 5.09 13.61
C ASP A 623 7.45 5.89 14.23
N THR A 624 7.10 7.01 13.61
CA THR A 624 6.11 7.96 14.13
C THR A 624 4.85 8.06 13.26
N LEU A 625 3.76 8.53 13.89
CA LEU A 625 2.52 8.95 13.23
C LEU A 625 1.86 7.83 12.40
N PRO A 626 1.55 6.66 13.00
CA PRO A 626 0.94 5.55 12.29
C PRO A 626 -0.43 5.94 11.73
N LYS A 627 -0.63 5.70 10.43
CA LYS A 627 -1.91 5.92 9.74
C LYS A 627 -2.41 4.64 9.09
N THR A 628 -3.66 4.31 9.38
CA THR A 628 -4.32 3.11 8.87
C THR A 628 -4.93 3.34 7.49
N SER A 629 -4.97 2.30 6.67
CA SER A 629 -5.91 2.25 5.55
C SER A 629 -7.35 2.27 6.07
N PRO A 630 -8.34 2.84 5.36
CA PRO A 630 -9.75 2.86 5.76
C PRO A 630 -10.54 1.65 5.24
N PHE A 631 -9.83 0.58 4.91
CA PHE A 631 -10.39 -0.67 4.38
C PHE A 631 -9.65 -1.87 4.94
N GLN A 632 -10.31 -3.02 4.86
CA GLN A 632 -9.81 -4.32 5.24
C GLN A 632 -9.82 -5.23 4.01
N THR A 633 -8.79 -6.06 3.87
CA THR A 633 -8.74 -7.07 2.82
C THR A 633 -8.82 -8.47 3.42
N LYS A 634 -9.19 -9.45 2.59
CA LYS A 634 -9.14 -10.86 2.96
C LYS A 634 -7.69 -11.34 2.94
N GLN A 635 -7.33 -12.22 3.87
CA GLN A 635 -6.09 -12.99 3.85
C GLN A 635 -6.33 -14.37 4.49
N GLY A 636 -6.25 -15.43 3.69
CA GLY A 636 -6.63 -16.78 4.11
C GLY A 636 -8.08 -16.83 4.56
N SER A 637 -8.31 -17.37 5.75
CA SER A 637 -9.62 -17.32 6.44
C SER A 637 -9.86 -16.03 7.21
N GLY A 638 -8.86 -15.16 7.31
CA GLY A 638 -8.87 -13.96 8.14
C GLY A 638 -8.90 -12.66 7.34
N LYS A 639 -8.47 -11.60 8.01
CA LYS A 639 -8.40 -10.23 7.48
C LYS A 639 -6.96 -9.74 7.47
N LEU A 640 -6.70 -8.69 6.70
CA LEU A 640 -5.44 -7.97 6.68
C LEU A 640 -5.72 -6.47 6.65
N PHE A 641 -4.98 -5.72 7.47
CA PHE A 641 -5.02 -4.26 7.53
C PHE A 641 -3.65 -3.68 7.13
N TRP A 642 -3.64 -2.47 6.56
CA TRP A 642 -2.42 -1.81 6.09
C TRP A 642 -2.18 -0.50 6.81
N TYR A 643 -0.91 -0.17 7.02
CA TYR A 643 -0.50 1.02 7.78
C TYR A 643 0.75 1.65 7.21
N THR A 644 0.86 2.96 7.40
CA THR A 644 2.05 3.75 7.10
C THR A 644 2.58 4.43 8.35
N VAL A 645 3.91 4.57 8.43
CA VAL A 645 4.63 5.37 9.44
C VAL A 645 5.69 6.22 8.75
N ALA A 646 6.03 7.36 9.33
CA ALA A 646 7.27 8.06 8.98
C ALA A 646 8.42 7.41 9.76
N SER A 647 9.55 7.13 9.10
CA SER A 647 10.68 6.42 9.73
C SER A 647 12.02 6.84 9.14
N ARG A 648 13.05 6.89 9.99
CA ARG A 648 14.46 7.10 9.63
C ARG A 648 15.16 5.83 9.18
N ARG A 649 14.45 4.70 9.12
CA ARG A 649 14.96 3.41 8.60
C ARG A 649 15.55 3.59 7.21
N GLU A 650 16.68 2.96 6.98
CA GLU A 650 17.40 2.98 5.71
C GLU A 650 16.56 2.27 4.62
N PRO A 651 16.29 2.90 3.45
CA PRO A 651 15.57 2.27 2.33
C PRO A 651 16.44 1.23 1.61
N GLY A 652 16.86 0.21 2.36
CA GLY A 652 17.91 -0.73 1.97
C GLY A 652 19.25 -0.04 1.68
N LEU A 653 19.86 -0.35 0.55
CA LEU A 653 21.18 0.16 0.16
C LEU A 653 21.13 1.45 -0.67
N ARG A 654 19.96 2.05 -0.85
CA ARG A 654 19.81 3.39 -1.44
C ARG A 654 20.51 4.44 -0.58
N LYS A 655 21.08 5.48 -1.20
CA LYS A 655 21.53 6.67 -0.46
C LYS A 655 20.34 7.53 -0.06
N ARG A 656 20.47 8.13 1.12
CA ARG A 656 19.53 9.11 1.67
C ARG A 656 20.22 10.47 1.83
N THR A 657 19.46 11.56 1.89
CA THR A 657 20.02 12.93 1.96
C THR A 657 20.59 13.30 3.32
N GLY A 658 20.23 12.58 4.39
CA GLY A 658 20.81 12.77 5.71
C GLY A 658 20.26 11.82 6.77
N ALA A 659 20.95 11.75 7.90
CA ALA A 659 20.62 10.83 9.00
C ALA A 659 19.24 11.10 9.65
N GLY A 660 18.76 12.35 9.57
CA GLY A 660 17.47 12.77 10.09
C GLY A 660 16.29 12.61 9.13
N GLN A 661 16.54 12.28 7.86
CA GLN A 661 15.48 12.12 6.86
C GLN A 661 14.52 11.00 7.26
N GLN A 662 13.22 11.29 7.21
CA GLN A 662 12.17 10.28 7.35
C GLN A 662 11.56 9.97 5.99
N LEU A 663 11.24 8.71 5.76
CA LEU A 663 10.47 8.23 4.61
C LEU A 663 9.24 7.49 5.13
N LEU A 664 8.23 7.36 4.27
CA LEU A 664 7.09 6.51 4.56
C LEU A 664 7.47 5.04 4.39
N TRP A 665 7.20 4.29 5.46
CA TRP A 665 7.27 2.84 5.50
C TRP A 665 5.87 2.28 5.66
N MET A 666 5.60 1.15 5.00
CA MET A 666 4.33 0.47 5.02
C MET A 666 4.49 -0.94 5.59
N PHE A 667 3.49 -1.41 6.33
CA PHE A 667 3.42 -2.78 6.82
C PHE A 667 1.96 -3.25 6.94
N ALA A 668 1.79 -4.57 6.94
CA ALA A 668 0.50 -5.20 7.15
C ALA A 668 0.33 -5.66 8.61
N ILE A 669 -0.91 -5.81 9.05
CA ILE A 669 -1.26 -6.43 10.34
C ILE A 669 -2.33 -7.50 10.13
N ASP A 670 -2.11 -8.66 10.75
CA ASP A 670 -3.13 -9.66 11.06
C ASP A 670 -3.86 -9.23 12.35
N PRO A 671 -5.10 -8.72 12.26
CA PRO A 671 -5.82 -8.18 13.41
C PRO A 671 -6.21 -9.27 14.41
N ALA A 672 -6.38 -10.52 13.99
CA ALA A 672 -6.77 -11.60 14.89
C ALA A 672 -5.65 -11.89 15.91
N LYS A 673 -4.38 -11.81 15.47
CA LYS A 673 -3.22 -11.94 16.37
C LYS A 673 -3.13 -10.81 17.39
N VAL A 674 -3.35 -9.56 16.95
CA VAL A 674 -3.37 -8.41 17.86
C VAL A 674 -4.46 -8.57 18.91
N LEU A 675 -5.67 -8.94 18.50
CA LEU A 675 -6.79 -9.15 19.44
C LEU A 675 -6.56 -10.33 20.40
N ALA A 676 -5.70 -11.28 20.02
CA ALA A 676 -5.23 -12.38 20.84
C ALA A 676 -4.00 -12.05 21.72
N GLY A 677 -3.55 -10.79 21.77
CA GLY A 677 -2.42 -10.38 22.60
C GLY A 677 -1.04 -10.61 21.99
N GLN A 678 -0.96 -10.83 20.67
CA GLN A 678 0.27 -11.16 19.95
C GLN A 678 0.66 -10.08 18.94
N ASP A 679 1.94 -10.03 18.58
CA ASP A 679 2.41 -9.20 17.46
C ASP A 679 1.89 -9.77 16.11
N GLY A 680 0.81 -9.17 15.64
CA GLY A 680 0.20 -9.45 14.34
C GLY A 680 0.85 -8.73 13.17
N SER A 681 1.87 -7.89 13.38
CA SER A 681 2.49 -7.13 12.29
C SER A 681 3.40 -7.98 11.40
N PHE A 682 3.60 -7.51 10.16
CA PHE A 682 4.65 -7.97 9.25
C PHE A 682 5.80 -6.95 9.22
N THR A 683 6.96 -7.36 8.71
CA THR A 683 8.12 -6.45 8.61
C THR A 683 7.86 -5.33 7.60
N GLY A 684 8.20 -4.11 7.99
CA GLY A 684 8.00 -2.92 7.14
C GLY A 684 8.85 -2.92 5.88
N PHE A 685 8.30 -2.32 4.82
CA PHE A 685 8.97 -2.02 3.55
C PHE A 685 8.81 -0.53 3.21
N TYR A 686 9.77 0.06 2.50
CA TYR A 686 9.67 1.46 2.11
C TYR A 686 8.77 1.60 0.87
N LEU A 687 8.00 2.68 0.78
CA LEU A 687 7.17 2.94 -0.40
C LEU A 687 8.07 3.45 -1.55
N PRO A 688 8.15 2.74 -2.69
CA PRO A 688 9.23 2.94 -3.67
C PRO A 688 9.02 4.11 -4.63
N PHE A 689 7.88 4.79 -4.55
CA PHE A 689 7.55 5.95 -5.38
C PHE A 689 7.97 7.29 -4.76
N GLN A 690 8.56 7.28 -3.56
CA GLN A 690 8.99 8.48 -2.84
C GLN A 690 10.28 9.06 -3.44
N ASP A 691 10.39 10.39 -3.42
CA ASP A 691 11.64 11.08 -3.72
C ASP A 691 12.61 10.97 -2.53
N LEU A 692 13.70 10.24 -2.73
CA LEU A 692 14.77 10.06 -1.74
C LEU A 692 15.55 11.34 -1.43
N GLN A 693 15.26 12.46 -2.10
CA GLN A 693 15.80 13.77 -1.75
C GLN A 693 14.97 14.54 -0.71
N THR A 694 13.82 13.98 -0.30
CA THR A 694 12.81 14.66 0.53
C THR A 694 12.53 13.92 1.82
N SER A 695 12.06 14.61 2.86
CA SER A 695 11.52 13.97 4.06
C SER A 695 10.00 13.84 3.94
N ASN A 696 9.45 12.66 4.19
CA ASN A 696 8.05 12.34 3.95
C ASN A 696 7.37 11.83 5.23
N HIS A 697 6.21 12.40 5.54
CA HIS A 697 5.52 12.21 6.82
C HIS A 697 4.00 12.12 6.61
N ILE A 698 3.27 11.66 7.64
CA ILE A 698 1.80 11.74 7.74
C ILE A 698 1.09 11.17 6.50
N GLY A 699 1.24 9.86 6.25
CA GLY A 699 0.58 9.20 5.13
C GLY A 699 -0.90 8.91 5.39
N GLN A 700 -1.78 9.88 5.17
CA GLN A 700 -3.23 9.76 5.35
C GLN A 700 -3.89 9.00 4.20
N TRP A 701 -4.85 8.13 4.54
CA TRP A 701 -5.47 7.23 3.56
C TRP A 701 -6.93 7.57 3.27
N THR A 702 -7.36 7.22 2.06
CA THR A 702 -8.76 7.20 1.60
C THR A 702 -9.07 5.89 0.88
N GLN A 703 -10.34 5.47 0.88
CA GLN A 703 -10.80 4.29 0.13
C GLN A 703 -10.65 4.45 -1.39
N LYS A 704 -10.63 5.68 -1.89
CA LYS A 704 -10.48 6.02 -3.31
C LYS A 704 -9.91 7.41 -3.48
N ILE A 705 -9.15 7.63 -4.55
CA ILE A 705 -8.90 8.99 -5.03
C ILE A 705 -10.15 9.46 -5.76
N VAL A 706 -10.65 10.63 -5.37
CA VAL A 706 -11.72 11.34 -6.07
C VAL A 706 -11.09 12.55 -6.77
N SER A 707 -11.41 12.71 -8.05
CA SER A 707 -11.00 13.82 -8.89
C SER A 707 -12.05 14.05 -9.98
N ASP A 708 -11.88 15.14 -10.72
CA ASP A 708 -12.64 15.47 -11.94
C ASP A 708 -12.29 14.58 -13.14
N GLN A 709 -11.22 13.79 -13.03
CA GLN A 709 -10.79 12.76 -13.98
C GLN A 709 -10.90 11.38 -13.31
N PRO A 710 -12.08 10.76 -13.25
CA PRO A 710 -12.24 9.48 -12.57
C PRO A 710 -11.39 8.40 -13.26
N PRO A 711 -10.72 7.51 -12.50
CA PRO A 711 -10.07 6.36 -13.09
C PRO A 711 -11.10 5.49 -13.84
N PRO A 712 -10.69 4.81 -14.93
CA PRO A 712 -11.59 3.93 -15.66
C PRO A 712 -12.18 2.88 -14.71
N PRO A 713 -13.47 2.52 -14.85
CA PRO A 713 -14.10 1.56 -13.97
C PRO A 713 -13.37 0.20 -14.05
N PRO A 714 -13.25 -0.52 -12.92
CA PRO A 714 -12.69 -1.87 -12.95
C PRO A 714 -13.51 -2.75 -13.91
N PRO A 715 -12.88 -3.63 -14.70
CA PRO A 715 -13.59 -4.53 -15.58
C PRO A 715 -14.56 -5.39 -14.77
N SER A 716 -15.81 -5.48 -15.22
CA SER A 716 -16.81 -6.34 -14.59
C SER A 716 -16.33 -7.79 -14.60
N PRO A 717 -16.53 -8.55 -13.50
CA PRO A 717 -16.34 -9.99 -13.55
C PRO A 717 -17.16 -10.56 -14.70
N PRO A 718 -16.61 -11.48 -15.52
CA PRO A 718 -17.43 -12.17 -16.50
C PRO A 718 -18.61 -12.83 -15.75
N PRO A 719 -19.84 -12.72 -16.25
CA PRO A 719 -20.98 -13.38 -15.63
C PRO A 719 -20.68 -14.87 -15.52
N PRO A 720 -21.03 -15.53 -14.41
CA PRO A 720 -20.90 -16.98 -14.32
C PRO A 720 -21.65 -17.59 -15.51
N PRO A 721 -21.04 -18.53 -16.24
CA PRO A 721 -21.72 -19.17 -17.35
C PRO A 721 -23.00 -19.84 -16.82
N PRO A 722 -24.13 -19.74 -17.55
CA PRO A 722 -25.34 -20.44 -17.16
C PRO A 722 -25.04 -21.94 -17.06
N PRO A 723 -25.61 -22.65 -16.06
CA PRO A 723 -25.42 -24.09 -15.96
C PRO A 723 -25.83 -24.75 -17.28
N PRO A 724 -25.06 -25.74 -17.79
CA PRO A 724 -25.40 -26.43 -19.02
C PRO A 724 -26.83 -26.98 -18.96
N VAL A 725 -27.58 -26.82 -20.04
CA VAL A 725 -28.84 -27.54 -20.22
C VAL A 725 -28.49 -29.03 -20.27
N PRO A 726 -29.06 -29.88 -19.39
CA PRO A 726 -28.79 -31.31 -19.42
C PRO A 726 -29.07 -31.88 -20.82
N PRO A 727 -28.22 -32.77 -21.35
CA PRO A 727 -28.55 -33.47 -22.58
C PRO A 727 -29.87 -34.21 -22.38
N VAL A 728 -30.81 -33.98 -23.31
CA VAL A 728 -32.09 -34.69 -23.35
C VAL A 728 -31.77 -36.19 -23.42
N PRO A 729 -32.34 -37.02 -22.52
CA PRO A 729 -32.16 -38.46 -22.60
C PRO A 729 -32.59 -38.96 -23.99
N ARG A 730 -31.69 -39.65 -24.70
CA ARG A 730 -32.09 -40.54 -25.79
C ARG A 730 -32.37 -41.91 -25.22
#